data_AF-A0A956IFW3-F1
#
_entry.id   AF-A0A956IFW3-F1
#
_cell.length_a   1.000
_cell.length_b   1.000
_cell.length_c   1.000
_cell.angle_alpha   90.00
_cell.angle_beta   90.00
_cell.angle_gamma   90.00
#
_symmetry.space_group_name_H-M   'P 1'
#
loop_
_entity.id
_entity.type
_entity.pdbx_description
1 polymer ?
#
loop_
_entity_poly.entity_id
_entity_poly.type
_entity_poly.pdbx_seq_one_letter_code
_entity_poly.pdbx_strand_id
1 'polypeptide(L)'
;MTRIVHNGVVIDQSTQQAVEAGLRVEAWDAAEVIPDMLGYGVTDEDGRFTLVQTAANVDALFGERRATAFLRVLKLAAAGPATVVAETKGDTNWDLRATTSESRVFADLDGLGSVDTLAKLVVRGVLNHIEDGPVDPAGISLRAFDVRLQSEVALATAAVGLDARGRYRIEYAPSELGSKVRADLQVRAYAGGAAATLIAQSEVQCGAPPALVLDLITDGTAALLPADTAYRGPVGEAETTSAVTPHLDGAALAALSDTQVERLACTAGIDAARAYALRDAEVLATATSGSSLTRGVFYGLIRQGVGPSEEAMFSVPAAQLRRTLAAAVAARDTAHLDEAGLAQVEAELIEHQVTRAFMAGMGDQANLGDMVQIALDETGAPTDAAKAFVRRYARRDGESIETFWFLPPDLKGLILWLRADRGIVEDGGEVESWSNQSAGANKATAGIDKPSYLEDAGAGLPGVVFDPDGPDRAPEHVTIPFSEASTSYTVVVRMLQGGSGYRVALSRAGSPKLAFFVDDGDGSVGVDDGMMRQAGATADNGEHTYAWVIDGDATRLTTYVDGAELGTASVTGTSQLAGDTVLGKEDGGASGPIQSILYEVLVFNRALEAEELQRVHDYVLGNPWLDETREVRDRLQLALQWGALARHHQPMIARLEALRAGATATSLRDLATFTKSDWDAQVAVSGAPADIPGADEAERRDNYARLLTRTMEQAMFTAHLQGRVAAIASPSSTESDLVTVLGNPANAWFELGQTRVATFARTGDFTGVAPGAATEAVIQRLQQYERLHKLSDDYELVESFRLAGLDSAHAVSKKSVTQLMAATSVSAAAAEHM
;
A
#
# COMPACT_ATOMS: atom_id res chain seq x y z
N MET A 1 -23.32 -34.71 14.16
CA MET A 1 -23.62 -34.39 15.58
C MET A 1 -23.98 -35.66 16.34
N THR A 2 -23.28 -35.96 17.44
CA THR A 2 -23.60 -37.11 18.31
C THR A 2 -24.87 -36.82 19.11
N ARG A 3 -25.90 -37.65 18.93
CA ARG A 3 -27.17 -37.56 19.68
C ARG A 3 -27.07 -38.35 20.98
N ILE A 4 -27.67 -37.81 22.02
CA ILE A 4 -27.88 -38.41 23.33
C ILE A 4 -29.38 -38.66 23.44
N VAL A 5 -29.78 -39.93 23.49
CA VAL A 5 -31.19 -40.32 23.44
C VAL A 5 -31.58 -40.97 24.76
N HIS A 6 -32.71 -40.56 25.31
CA HIS A 6 -33.35 -41.23 26.43
C HIS A 6 -34.72 -41.74 26.02
N ASN A 7 -34.91 -43.05 26.05
CA ASN A 7 -36.22 -43.65 25.83
C ASN A 7 -36.84 -44.01 27.18
N GLY A 8 -38.14 -43.93 27.29
CA GLY A 8 -38.81 -44.45 28.47
C GLY A 8 -40.24 -44.85 28.21
N VAL A 9 -40.80 -45.54 29.19
CA VAL A 9 -42.23 -45.86 29.24
C VAL A 9 -42.78 -45.38 30.57
N VAL A 10 -43.92 -44.69 30.53
CA VAL A 10 -44.66 -44.32 31.73
C VAL A 10 -45.63 -45.46 32.05
N ILE A 11 -45.66 -45.88 33.32
CA ILE A 11 -46.46 -47.02 33.81
C ILE A 11 -47.34 -46.50 34.94
N ASP A 12 -48.63 -46.77 34.89
CA ASP A 12 -49.55 -46.46 35.98
C ASP A 12 -49.22 -47.35 37.18
N GLN A 13 -48.91 -46.71 38.32
CA GLN A 13 -48.52 -47.41 39.53
C GLN A 13 -49.62 -48.32 40.08
N SER A 14 -50.89 -47.97 39.85
CA SER A 14 -52.05 -48.73 40.35
C SER A 14 -52.35 -49.98 39.53
N THR A 15 -52.33 -49.86 38.19
CA THR A 15 -52.68 -50.95 37.26
C THR A 15 -51.46 -51.73 36.76
N GLN A 16 -50.24 -51.20 36.93
CA GLN A 16 -48.99 -51.74 36.39
C GLN A 16 -49.00 -51.87 34.85
N GLN A 17 -49.85 -51.11 34.17
CA GLN A 17 -49.94 -51.04 32.71
C GLN A 17 -49.37 -49.73 32.18
N ALA A 18 -48.97 -49.71 30.91
CA ALA A 18 -48.55 -48.47 30.26
C ALA A 18 -49.72 -47.46 30.25
N VAL A 19 -49.41 -46.20 30.54
CA VAL A 19 -50.42 -45.13 30.53
C VAL A 19 -50.71 -44.67 29.10
N GLU A 20 -51.93 -44.16 28.91
CA GLU A 20 -52.39 -43.66 27.61
C GLU A 20 -51.54 -42.49 27.06
N ALA A 21 -51.69 -42.23 25.75
CA ALA A 21 -50.99 -41.17 25.04
C ALA A 21 -51.29 -39.77 25.59
N GLY A 22 -50.34 -38.86 25.42
CA GLY A 22 -50.56 -37.42 25.67
C GLY A 22 -50.03 -36.88 27.00
N LEU A 23 -49.32 -37.67 27.80
CA LEU A 23 -48.60 -37.15 28.97
C LEU A 23 -47.34 -36.42 28.51
N ARG A 24 -47.11 -35.22 29.04
CA ARG A 24 -45.90 -34.43 28.78
C ARG A 24 -44.78 -34.91 29.69
N VAL A 25 -43.62 -35.23 29.11
CA VAL A 25 -42.42 -35.63 29.85
C VAL A 25 -41.35 -34.57 29.69
N GLU A 26 -40.89 -34.03 30.81
CA GLU A 26 -39.86 -33.00 30.88
C GLU A 26 -38.62 -33.56 31.57
N ALA A 27 -37.43 -33.19 31.09
CA ALA A 27 -36.17 -33.45 31.79
C ALA A 27 -35.56 -32.15 32.33
N TRP A 28 -35.06 -32.19 33.56
CA TRP A 28 -34.57 -31.04 34.33
C TRP A 28 -33.23 -31.36 34.99
N ASP A 29 -32.35 -30.38 35.15
CA ASP A 29 -31.04 -30.58 35.80
C ASP A 29 -31.22 -31.06 37.23
N ALA A 30 -30.67 -32.23 37.56
CA ALA A 30 -30.78 -32.81 38.90
C ALA A 30 -30.08 -31.97 39.98
N ALA A 31 -29.09 -31.16 39.59
CA ALA A 31 -28.41 -30.23 40.49
C ALA A 31 -29.06 -28.83 40.54
N GLU A 32 -30.09 -28.58 39.71
CA GLU A 32 -30.82 -27.31 39.63
C GLU A 32 -29.93 -26.08 39.34
N VAL A 33 -28.76 -26.29 38.71
CA VAL A 33 -27.86 -25.21 38.30
C VAL A 33 -28.34 -24.60 36.98
N ILE A 34 -28.86 -25.45 36.08
CA ILE A 34 -29.50 -25.01 34.85
C ILE A 34 -31.02 -25.00 35.08
N PRO A 35 -31.65 -23.81 35.16
CA PRO A 35 -33.09 -23.69 35.42
C PRO A 35 -33.94 -23.95 34.17
N ASP A 36 -33.30 -24.22 33.02
CA ASP A 36 -33.96 -24.43 31.74
C ASP A 36 -34.30 -25.91 31.54
N MET A 37 -35.46 -26.18 30.92
CA MET A 37 -35.86 -27.54 30.57
C MET A 37 -34.85 -28.16 29.59
N LEU A 38 -34.32 -29.33 29.94
CA LEU A 38 -33.27 -30.02 29.18
C LEU A 38 -33.83 -31.02 28.18
N GLY A 39 -35.07 -31.49 28.36
CA GLY A 39 -35.66 -32.50 27.48
C GLY A 39 -37.17 -32.38 27.48
N TYR A 40 -37.76 -32.69 26.32
CA TYR A 40 -39.20 -32.61 26.10
C TYR A 40 -39.66 -33.71 25.15
N GLY A 41 -40.72 -34.38 25.55
CA GLY A 41 -41.41 -35.43 24.80
C GLY A 41 -42.85 -35.59 25.28
N VAL A 42 -43.63 -36.37 24.53
CA VAL A 42 -45.01 -36.71 24.85
C VAL A 42 -45.15 -38.23 24.75
N THR A 43 -45.93 -38.85 25.63
CA THR A 43 -46.19 -40.30 25.55
C THR A 43 -47.04 -40.64 24.34
N ASP A 44 -46.67 -41.71 23.64
CA ASP A 44 -47.47 -42.33 22.58
C ASP A 44 -48.56 -43.27 23.14
N GLU A 45 -49.28 -43.97 22.25
CA GLU A 45 -50.36 -44.90 22.60
C GLU A 45 -49.90 -46.07 23.49
N ASP A 46 -48.59 -46.39 23.47
CA ASP A 46 -47.97 -47.42 24.30
C ASP A 46 -47.32 -46.83 25.57
N GLY A 47 -47.61 -45.57 25.90
CA GLY A 47 -47.05 -44.85 27.04
C GLY A 47 -45.56 -44.54 26.90
N ARG A 48 -44.98 -44.69 25.70
CA ARG A 48 -43.54 -44.51 25.45
C ARG A 48 -43.22 -43.07 25.07
N PHE A 49 -42.04 -42.62 25.46
CA PHE A 49 -41.54 -41.30 25.13
C PHE A 49 -40.05 -41.34 24.78
N THR A 50 -39.61 -40.33 24.01
CA THR A 50 -38.21 -40.16 23.63
C THR A 50 -37.76 -38.72 23.85
N LEU A 51 -36.68 -38.55 24.60
CA LEU A 51 -35.98 -37.28 24.80
C LEU A 51 -34.67 -37.32 24.02
N VAL A 52 -34.28 -36.20 23.41
CA VAL A 52 -33.01 -36.11 22.67
C VAL A 52 -32.28 -34.85 23.07
N GLN A 53 -30.97 -34.99 23.23
CA GLN A 53 -29.99 -33.94 23.39
C GLN A 53 -28.83 -34.16 22.41
N THR A 54 -27.95 -33.16 22.27
CA THR A 54 -26.69 -33.31 21.51
C THR A 54 -25.51 -33.12 22.45
N ALA A 55 -24.42 -33.85 22.20
CA ALA A 55 -23.22 -33.75 23.03
C ALA A 55 -22.70 -32.30 23.10
N ALA A 56 -22.64 -31.62 21.95
CA ALA A 56 -22.22 -30.21 21.87
C ALA A 56 -23.07 -29.27 22.73
N ASN A 57 -24.40 -29.46 22.76
CA ASN A 57 -25.27 -28.62 23.58
C ASN A 57 -25.15 -28.95 25.07
N VAL A 58 -24.96 -30.21 25.43
CA VAL A 58 -24.68 -30.60 26.83
C VAL A 58 -23.35 -30.00 27.29
N ASP A 59 -22.31 -30.05 26.47
CA ASP A 59 -21.02 -29.43 26.79
C ASP A 59 -21.15 -27.90 26.92
N ALA A 60 -21.93 -27.25 26.05
CA ALA A 60 -22.18 -25.81 26.14
C ALA A 60 -22.99 -25.40 27.39
N LEU A 61 -23.95 -26.23 27.82
CA LEU A 61 -24.79 -25.95 29.00
C LEU A 61 -24.07 -26.26 30.32
N PHE A 62 -23.26 -27.33 30.37
CA PHE A 62 -22.71 -27.88 31.62
C PHE A 62 -21.19 -27.72 31.76
N GLY A 63 -20.47 -27.45 30.67
CA GLY A 63 -19.00 -27.47 30.63
C GLY A 63 -18.46 -28.81 31.11
N GLU A 64 -17.43 -28.76 31.97
CA GLU A 64 -16.82 -29.98 32.52
C GLU A 64 -17.69 -30.69 33.56
N ARG A 65 -18.75 -30.06 34.09
CA ARG A 65 -19.61 -30.61 35.14
C ARG A 65 -20.32 -31.89 34.67
N ARG A 66 -20.46 -32.86 35.58
CA ARG A 66 -21.31 -34.04 35.35
C ARG A 66 -22.77 -33.61 35.17
N ALA A 67 -23.34 -33.95 34.01
CA ALA A 67 -24.68 -33.57 33.61
C ALA A 67 -25.66 -34.74 33.79
N THR A 68 -26.59 -34.63 34.73
CA THR A 68 -27.65 -35.63 34.96
C THR A 68 -29.00 -34.93 35.06
N ALA A 69 -30.03 -35.50 34.46
CA ALA A 69 -31.38 -34.94 34.49
C ALA A 69 -32.38 -35.86 35.19
N PHE A 70 -33.29 -35.28 35.97
CA PHE A 70 -34.48 -35.99 36.43
C PHE A 70 -35.65 -35.72 35.49
N LEU A 71 -36.58 -36.66 35.43
CA LEU A 71 -37.82 -36.58 34.66
C LEU A 71 -39.00 -36.14 35.53
N ARG A 72 -39.83 -35.26 34.97
CA ARG A 72 -41.14 -34.86 35.48
C ARG A 72 -42.21 -35.20 34.43
N VAL A 73 -43.27 -35.88 34.84
CA VAL A 73 -44.39 -36.27 33.96
C VAL A 73 -45.63 -35.48 34.34
N LEU A 74 -46.25 -34.85 33.35
CA LEU A 74 -47.37 -33.94 33.50
C LEU A 74 -48.58 -34.44 32.70
N LYS A 75 -49.73 -34.50 33.36
CA LYS A 75 -51.04 -34.64 32.73
C LYS A 75 -51.60 -33.25 32.43
N LEU A 76 -51.76 -32.94 31.15
CA LEU A 76 -52.25 -31.64 30.70
C LEU A 76 -53.78 -31.54 30.86
N ALA A 77 -54.27 -30.43 31.39
CA ALA A 77 -55.69 -30.10 31.40
C ALA A 77 -56.06 -29.32 30.13
N ALA A 78 -57.32 -29.44 29.68
CA ALA A 78 -57.83 -28.65 28.56
C ALA A 78 -57.84 -27.14 28.87
N ALA A 79 -58.00 -26.77 30.15
CA ALA A 79 -57.82 -25.43 30.69
C ALA A 79 -57.46 -25.53 32.18
N GLY A 80 -56.53 -24.68 32.66
CA GLY A 80 -56.06 -24.68 34.05
C GLY A 80 -54.68 -25.33 34.23
N PRO A 81 -54.22 -25.52 35.49
CA PRO A 81 -52.88 -26.02 35.78
C PRO A 81 -52.69 -27.46 35.32
N ALA A 82 -51.45 -27.80 34.94
CA ALA A 82 -51.09 -29.19 34.64
C ALA A 82 -50.91 -29.98 35.94
N THR A 83 -51.35 -31.24 35.95
CA THR A 83 -51.16 -32.12 37.12
C THR A 83 -49.84 -32.87 36.98
N VAL A 84 -48.99 -32.82 38.01
CA VAL A 84 -47.77 -33.64 38.09
C VAL A 84 -48.19 -35.04 38.46
N VAL A 85 -47.86 -36.04 37.64
CA VAL A 85 -48.21 -37.45 37.89
C VAL A 85 -46.99 -38.31 38.19
N ALA A 86 -45.77 -37.83 37.90
CA ALA A 86 -44.53 -38.48 38.33
C ALA A 86 -43.37 -37.47 38.43
N GLU A 87 -42.45 -37.70 39.37
CA GLU A 87 -41.12 -37.09 39.40
C GLU A 87 -40.08 -38.16 39.77
N THR A 88 -38.97 -38.21 39.06
CA THR A 88 -37.88 -39.20 39.30
C THR A 88 -36.72 -38.62 40.12
N LYS A 89 -36.92 -37.41 40.67
CA LYS A 89 -35.91 -36.69 41.46
C LYS A 89 -35.54 -37.51 42.70
N GLY A 90 -34.32 -38.05 42.72
CA GLY A 90 -33.81 -38.89 43.83
C GLY A 90 -33.75 -40.39 43.55
N ASP A 91 -34.31 -40.85 42.43
CA ASP A 91 -34.35 -42.28 42.05
C ASP A 91 -33.46 -42.58 40.84
N THR A 92 -34.00 -42.39 39.63
CA THR A 92 -33.32 -42.68 38.36
C THR A 92 -33.11 -41.39 37.57
N ASN A 93 -31.85 -41.02 37.38
CA ASN A 93 -31.48 -39.85 36.57
C ASN A 93 -30.98 -40.28 35.18
N TRP A 94 -31.37 -39.53 34.16
CA TRP A 94 -30.79 -39.61 32.82
C TRP A 94 -29.37 -39.04 32.84
N ASP A 95 -28.37 -39.87 32.57
CA ASP A 95 -26.99 -39.43 32.33
C ASP A 95 -26.89 -38.79 30.94
N LEU A 96 -26.70 -37.47 30.90
CA LEU A 96 -26.62 -36.69 29.67
C LEU A 96 -25.30 -36.87 28.92
N ARG A 97 -24.40 -37.74 29.38
CA ARG A 97 -23.20 -38.14 28.62
C ARG A 97 -23.28 -39.58 28.09
N ALA A 98 -24.33 -40.32 28.42
CA ALA A 98 -24.60 -41.62 27.82
C ALA A 98 -25.30 -41.47 26.46
N THR A 99 -24.77 -42.10 25.41
CA THR A 99 -25.32 -41.99 24.04
C THR A 99 -26.76 -42.46 23.92
N THR A 100 -27.12 -43.54 24.63
CA THR A 100 -28.49 -44.03 24.75
C THR A 100 -28.75 -44.49 26.19
N SER A 101 -29.93 -44.19 26.72
CA SER A 101 -30.38 -44.68 28.03
C SER A 101 -31.88 -44.97 28.03
N GLU A 102 -32.34 -45.82 28.96
CA GLU A 102 -33.74 -46.21 29.09
C GLU A 102 -34.24 -46.07 30.54
N SER A 103 -35.51 -45.71 30.73
CA SER A 103 -36.14 -45.70 32.05
C SER A 103 -37.60 -46.19 32.04
N ARG A 104 -38.05 -46.68 33.19
CA ARG A 104 -39.47 -46.90 33.48
C ARG A 104 -39.89 -45.88 34.52
N VAL A 105 -40.87 -45.05 34.20
CA VAL A 105 -41.36 -44.00 35.09
C VAL A 105 -42.72 -44.44 35.62
N PHE A 106 -42.80 -44.70 36.93
CA PHE A 106 -44.08 -45.03 37.56
C PHE A 106 -44.83 -43.74 37.89
N ALA A 107 -46.07 -43.62 37.40
CA ALA A 107 -46.91 -42.45 37.56
C ALA A 107 -48.12 -42.75 38.44
N ASP A 108 -48.41 -41.81 39.35
CA ASP A 108 -49.66 -41.74 40.10
C ASP A 108 -50.61 -40.80 39.36
N LEU A 109 -51.62 -41.40 38.70
CA LEU A 109 -52.57 -40.66 37.86
C LEU A 109 -53.57 -39.82 38.67
N ASP A 110 -53.67 -40.03 39.98
CA ASP A 110 -54.47 -39.21 40.88
C ASP A 110 -53.77 -37.89 41.22
N GLY A 111 -52.46 -37.79 40.96
CA GLY A 111 -51.67 -36.57 40.99
C GLY A 111 -50.82 -36.39 42.25
N LEU A 112 -49.61 -35.88 42.05
CA LEU A 112 -48.61 -35.54 43.06
C LEU A 112 -48.55 -34.03 43.39
N GLY A 113 -49.18 -33.20 42.56
CA GLY A 113 -49.17 -31.74 42.65
C GLY A 113 -49.63 -31.06 41.36
N SER A 114 -49.55 -29.73 41.30
CA SER A 114 -49.95 -28.94 40.12
C SER A 114 -48.90 -27.93 39.70
N VAL A 115 -48.82 -27.65 38.40
CA VAL A 115 -47.95 -26.63 37.80
C VAL A 115 -48.82 -25.60 37.06
N ASP A 116 -48.75 -24.35 37.51
CA ASP A 116 -49.57 -23.25 36.96
C ASP A 116 -49.04 -22.74 35.61
N THR A 117 -47.74 -22.86 35.35
CA THR A 117 -47.12 -22.39 34.11
C THR A 117 -46.20 -23.45 33.55
N LEU A 118 -46.48 -23.90 32.33
CA LEU A 118 -45.64 -24.88 31.65
C LEU A 118 -44.27 -24.29 31.32
N ALA A 119 -43.24 -25.12 31.39
CA ALA A 119 -41.90 -24.71 31.01
C ALA A 119 -41.84 -24.29 29.54
N LYS A 120 -41.15 -23.17 29.31
CA LYS A 120 -40.86 -22.66 27.97
C LYS A 120 -39.62 -23.33 27.39
N LEU A 121 -39.53 -23.28 26.07
CA LEU A 121 -38.33 -23.60 25.31
C LEU A 121 -37.45 -22.35 25.27
N VAL A 122 -36.13 -22.54 25.34
CA VAL A 122 -35.15 -21.46 25.52
C VAL A 122 -34.02 -21.62 24.52
N VAL A 123 -33.70 -20.55 23.80
CA VAL A 123 -32.42 -20.40 23.10
C VAL A 123 -31.65 -19.22 23.70
N ARG A 124 -30.36 -19.43 23.97
CA ARG A 124 -29.48 -18.42 24.58
C ARG A 124 -28.08 -18.46 23.95
N GLY A 125 -27.35 -17.38 24.03
CA GLY A 125 -25.95 -17.32 23.59
C GLY A 125 -25.42 -15.90 23.59
N VAL A 126 -24.32 -15.69 22.88
CA VAL A 126 -23.71 -14.36 22.66
C VAL A 126 -23.80 -13.92 21.20
N LEU A 127 -23.95 -12.63 20.96
CA LEU A 127 -23.66 -12.00 19.67
C LEU A 127 -22.31 -11.30 19.77
N ASN A 128 -21.32 -11.80 19.04
CA ASN A 128 -20.00 -11.21 18.95
C ASN A 128 -19.77 -10.59 17.58
N HIS A 129 -19.14 -9.42 17.55
CA HIS A 129 -18.40 -8.97 16.41
C HIS A 129 -17.21 -9.93 16.19
N ILE A 130 -16.93 -10.30 14.95
CA ILE A 130 -15.86 -11.24 14.59
C ILE A 130 -14.49 -10.79 15.12
N GLU A 131 -14.34 -9.48 15.35
CA GLU A 131 -13.09 -8.85 15.76
C GLU A 131 -13.14 -8.12 17.11
N ASP A 132 -14.28 -7.55 17.49
CA ASP A 132 -14.35 -6.65 18.65
C ASP A 132 -14.91 -7.33 19.91
N GLY A 133 -15.40 -8.56 19.77
CA GLY A 133 -16.07 -9.26 20.86
C GLY A 133 -17.53 -8.83 20.99
N PRO A 134 -18.09 -8.75 22.21
CA PRO A 134 -19.53 -8.53 22.40
C PRO A 134 -20.04 -7.28 21.68
N VAL A 135 -21.09 -7.42 20.89
CA VAL A 135 -21.73 -6.30 20.18
C VAL A 135 -22.43 -5.36 21.18
N ASP A 136 -22.35 -4.05 20.95
CA ASP A 136 -23.09 -3.04 21.72
C ASP A 136 -24.61 -3.36 21.68
N PRO A 137 -25.30 -3.45 22.82
CA PRO A 137 -26.74 -3.71 22.86
C PRO A 137 -27.60 -2.63 22.16
N ALA A 138 -27.09 -1.42 21.96
CA ALA A 138 -27.85 -0.32 21.39
C ALA A 138 -28.32 -0.61 19.95
N GLY A 139 -29.64 -0.58 19.73
CA GLY A 139 -30.24 -0.74 18.39
C GLY A 139 -30.22 -2.16 17.83
N ILE A 140 -29.78 -3.16 18.62
CA ILE A 140 -29.78 -4.57 18.25
C ILE A 140 -31.07 -5.26 18.71
N SER A 141 -31.61 -6.12 17.84
CA SER A 141 -32.76 -6.96 18.14
C SER A 141 -32.59 -8.37 17.59
N LEU A 142 -32.94 -9.38 18.40
CA LEU A 142 -32.88 -10.79 18.03
C LEU A 142 -34.27 -11.39 17.92
N ARG A 143 -34.42 -12.33 16.98
CA ARG A 143 -35.65 -13.07 16.73
C ARG A 143 -35.35 -14.54 16.45
N ALA A 144 -36.24 -15.42 16.90
CA ALA A 144 -36.16 -16.85 16.64
C ALA A 144 -37.26 -17.28 15.66
N PHE A 145 -36.97 -18.27 14.83
CA PHE A 145 -37.89 -18.78 13.80
C PHE A 145 -37.91 -20.31 13.82
N ASP A 146 -39.09 -20.90 13.68
CA ASP A 146 -39.27 -22.30 13.26
C ASP A 146 -39.30 -22.35 11.74
N VAL A 147 -38.20 -22.83 11.14
CA VAL A 147 -38.02 -22.91 9.69
C VAL A 147 -38.65 -24.22 9.16
N ARG A 148 -39.60 -24.11 8.26
CA ARG A 148 -40.31 -25.24 7.64
C ARG A 148 -39.96 -25.32 6.15
N LEU A 149 -40.33 -26.42 5.51
CA LEU A 149 -40.02 -26.66 4.10
C LEU A 149 -40.50 -25.55 3.14
N GLN A 150 -41.59 -24.85 3.47
CA GLN A 150 -42.19 -23.81 2.60
C GLN A 150 -42.61 -22.55 3.37
N SER A 151 -42.32 -22.48 4.66
CA SER A 151 -42.73 -21.35 5.49
C SER A 151 -41.81 -21.20 6.70
N GLU A 152 -41.86 -20.04 7.33
CA GLU A 152 -41.23 -19.81 8.64
C GLU A 152 -42.28 -19.25 9.60
N VAL A 153 -42.17 -19.64 10.87
CA VAL A 153 -43.01 -19.12 11.94
C VAL A 153 -42.12 -18.41 12.95
N ALA A 154 -42.34 -17.11 13.13
CA ALA A 154 -41.65 -16.35 14.18
C ALA A 154 -42.06 -16.88 15.56
N LEU A 155 -41.07 -17.24 16.36
CA LEU A 155 -41.21 -17.71 17.74
C LEU A 155 -40.88 -16.55 18.67
N ALA A 156 -41.66 -16.42 19.74
CA ALA A 156 -41.64 -15.25 20.62
C ALA A 156 -41.95 -13.95 19.85
N THR A 157 -43.18 -13.46 19.94
CA THR A 157 -43.65 -12.29 19.18
C THR A 157 -42.93 -10.98 19.51
N ALA A 158 -42.19 -10.92 20.62
CA ALA A 158 -41.38 -9.77 21.01
C ALA A 158 -39.90 -9.99 20.63
N ALA A 159 -39.30 -8.96 20.03
CA ALA A 159 -37.87 -8.91 19.81
C ALA A 159 -37.10 -8.84 21.14
N VAL A 160 -35.95 -9.51 21.21
CA VAL A 160 -35.09 -9.55 22.41
C VAL A 160 -33.84 -8.70 22.18
N GLY A 161 -33.47 -7.86 23.15
CA GLY A 161 -32.21 -7.11 23.13
C GLY A 161 -31.04 -7.90 23.72
N LEU A 162 -29.83 -7.36 23.59
CA LEU A 162 -28.63 -7.89 24.23
C LEU A 162 -28.46 -7.32 25.65
N ASP A 163 -27.79 -8.05 26.52
CA ASP A 163 -27.23 -7.47 27.74
C ASP A 163 -25.89 -6.75 27.48
N ALA A 164 -25.33 -6.08 28.49
CA ALA A 164 -24.06 -5.36 28.39
C ALA A 164 -22.83 -6.24 28.07
N ARG A 165 -23.01 -7.57 28.00
CA ARG A 165 -21.99 -8.55 27.64
C ARG A 165 -22.32 -9.26 26.32
N GLY A 166 -23.22 -8.69 25.52
CA GLY A 166 -23.66 -9.26 24.24
C GLY A 166 -24.44 -10.56 24.37
N ARG A 167 -24.97 -10.91 25.55
CA ARG A 167 -25.74 -12.15 25.74
C ARG A 167 -27.21 -11.92 25.43
N TYR A 168 -27.84 -12.94 24.86
CA TYR A 168 -29.29 -12.97 24.61
C TYR A 168 -29.95 -14.22 25.19
N ARG A 169 -31.26 -14.11 25.40
CA ARG A 169 -32.14 -15.21 25.82
C ARG A 169 -33.52 -15.04 25.23
N ILE A 170 -33.94 -15.96 24.37
CA ILE A 170 -35.27 -15.98 23.76
C ILE A 170 -36.04 -17.16 24.33
N GLU A 171 -37.23 -16.90 24.87
CA GLU A 171 -38.13 -17.92 25.40
C GLU A 171 -39.41 -18.01 24.57
N TYR A 172 -39.81 -19.22 24.20
CA TYR A 172 -41.02 -19.46 23.41
C TYR A 172 -41.79 -20.68 23.95
N ALA A 173 -43.11 -20.65 23.84
CA ALA A 173 -43.98 -21.70 24.32
C ALA A 173 -44.08 -22.86 23.30
N PRO A 174 -44.17 -24.12 23.75
CA PRO A 174 -44.41 -25.25 22.84
C PRO A 174 -45.67 -25.10 21.98
N SER A 175 -46.69 -24.39 22.45
CA SER A 175 -47.91 -24.09 21.68
C SER A 175 -47.66 -23.27 20.42
N GLU A 176 -46.57 -22.50 20.36
CA GLU A 176 -46.18 -21.71 19.17
C GLU A 176 -45.69 -22.61 18.02
N LEU A 177 -45.36 -23.87 18.30
CA LEU A 177 -44.89 -24.85 17.31
C LEU A 177 -46.02 -25.57 16.55
N GLY A 178 -47.28 -25.33 16.93
CA GLY A 178 -48.44 -26.03 16.36
C GLY A 178 -48.41 -27.52 16.70
N SER A 179 -48.34 -28.39 15.69
CA SER A 179 -48.28 -29.85 15.87
C SER A 179 -46.86 -30.39 16.11
N LYS A 180 -45.82 -29.56 15.98
CA LYS A 180 -44.43 -29.99 16.21
C LYS A 180 -44.11 -30.02 17.70
N VAL A 181 -43.36 -31.03 18.12
CA VAL A 181 -42.82 -31.13 19.49
C VAL A 181 -41.54 -30.30 19.64
N ARG A 182 -40.80 -30.08 18.55
CA ARG A 182 -39.52 -29.33 18.54
C ARG A 182 -39.44 -28.42 17.32
N ALA A 183 -38.81 -27.27 17.49
CA ALA A 183 -38.55 -26.32 16.41
C ALA A 183 -37.41 -26.79 15.52
N ASP A 184 -37.46 -26.44 14.24
CA ASP A 184 -36.27 -26.38 13.40
C ASP A 184 -35.76 -24.94 13.48
N LEU A 185 -34.90 -24.67 14.47
CA LEU A 185 -34.70 -23.34 15.00
C LEU A 185 -33.63 -22.55 14.23
N GLN A 186 -33.95 -21.30 13.88
CA GLN A 186 -32.97 -20.32 13.42
C GLN A 186 -33.07 -19.04 14.25
N VAL A 187 -31.93 -18.49 14.67
CA VAL A 187 -31.87 -17.18 15.34
C VAL A 187 -31.26 -16.15 14.38
N ARG A 188 -31.85 -14.96 14.32
CA ARG A 188 -31.41 -13.84 13.49
C ARG A 188 -31.23 -12.58 14.34
N ALA A 189 -30.15 -11.83 14.10
CA ALA A 189 -29.87 -10.55 14.74
C ALA A 189 -29.98 -9.41 13.72
N TYR A 190 -30.62 -8.32 14.13
CA TYR A 190 -30.88 -7.16 13.29
C TYR A 190 -30.40 -5.87 13.95
N ALA A 191 -29.81 -4.97 13.15
CA ALA A 191 -29.42 -3.62 13.54
C ALA A 191 -30.41 -2.57 12.99
N GLY A 192 -30.68 -1.49 13.74
CA GLY A 192 -31.33 -0.28 13.21
C GLY A 192 -32.84 -0.13 13.49
N GLY A 193 -33.42 -0.86 14.43
CA GLY A 193 -34.81 -0.63 14.86
C GLY A 193 -35.87 -0.93 13.78
N ALA A 194 -36.74 0.03 13.43
CA ALA A 194 -37.95 -0.22 12.62
C ALA A 194 -37.70 -0.58 11.14
N ALA A 195 -36.53 -0.28 10.59
CA ALA A 195 -36.06 -0.71 9.27
C ALA A 195 -34.81 -1.61 9.44
N ALA A 196 -34.99 -2.73 10.15
CA ALA A 196 -33.90 -3.52 10.68
C ALA A 196 -33.12 -4.28 9.59
N THR A 197 -31.81 -4.05 9.48
CA THR A 197 -30.88 -4.78 8.61
C THR A 197 -30.47 -6.07 9.29
N LEU A 198 -30.52 -7.21 8.60
CA LEU A 198 -30.01 -8.49 9.12
C LEU A 198 -28.48 -8.44 9.14
N ILE A 199 -27.87 -8.65 10.31
CA ILE A 199 -26.41 -8.54 10.52
C ILE A 199 -25.76 -9.86 10.96
N ALA A 200 -26.55 -10.83 11.44
CA ALA A 200 -26.10 -12.18 11.74
C ALA A 200 -27.26 -13.16 11.74
N GLN A 201 -26.98 -14.42 11.43
CA GLN A 201 -27.92 -15.53 11.57
C GLN A 201 -27.22 -16.83 11.91
N SER A 202 -27.95 -17.73 12.55
CA SER A 202 -27.49 -19.09 12.78
C SER A 202 -27.78 -20.02 11.60
N GLU A 203 -27.15 -21.19 11.60
CA GLU A 203 -27.70 -22.35 10.89
C GLU A 203 -29.06 -22.77 11.47
N VAL A 204 -29.82 -23.50 10.66
CA VAL A 204 -31.08 -24.11 11.10
C VAL A 204 -30.75 -25.34 11.94
N GLN A 205 -31.03 -25.26 13.25
CA GLN A 205 -30.92 -26.39 14.15
C GLN A 205 -32.18 -27.25 14.07
N CYS A 206 -32.15 -28.28 13.22
CA CYS A 206 -33.27 -29.20 13.06
C CYS A 206 -33.57 -29.97 14.36
N GLY A 207 -34.83 -29.97 14.78
CA GLY A 207 -35.31 -30.63 15.99
C GLY A 207 -34.59 -30.15 17.26
N ALA A 208 -34.45 -28.81 17.40
CA ALA A 208 -33.72 -28.16 18.48
C ALA A 208 -34.15 -28.68 19.88
N PRO A 209 -33.17 -28.90 20.79
CA PRO A 209 -33.47 -29.28 22.16
C PRO A 209 -34.19 -28.13 22.90
N PRO A 210 -34.92 -28.44 23.99
CA PRO A 210 -35.67 -27.44 24.76
C PRO A 210 -34.85 -26.30 25.36
N ALA A 211 -33.60 -26.57 25.73
CA ALA A 211 -32.60 -25.56 26.06
C ALA A 211 -31.47 -25.69 25.05
N LEU A 212 -31.25 -24.66 24.24
CA LEU A 212 -30.21 -24.61 23.23
C LEU A 212 -29.27 -23.43 23.48
N VAL A 213 -27.96 -23.70 23.45
CA VAL A 213 -26.94 -22.65 23.34
C VAL A 213 -26.58 -22.46 21.87
N LEU A 214 -26.70 -21.22 21.40
CA LEU A 214 -26.39 -20.84 20.03
C LEU A 214 -25.72 -19.47 20.06
N ASP A 215 -24.48 -19.37 19.60
CA ASP A 215 -23.77 -18.10 19.49
C ASP A 215 -23.88 -17.56 18.05
N LEU A 216 -23.88 -16.25 17.91
CA LEU A 216 -23.96 -15.53 16.64
C LEU A 216 -22.71 -14.68 16.45
N ILE A 217 -22.25 -14.58 15.20
CA ILE A 217 -21.10 -13.76 14.83
C ILE A 217 -21.50 -12.82 13.69
N THR A 218 -21.06 -11.57 13.77
CA THR A 218 -21.29 -10.51 12.79
C THR A 218 -19.98 -9.78 12.48
N ASP A 219 -19.88 -9.20 11.29
CA ASP A 219 -18.86 -8.20 10.94
C ASP A 219 -19.44 -6.76 10.95
N GLY A 220 -20.65 -6.60 11.51
CA GLY A 220 -21.36 -5.32 11.55
C GLY A 220 -22.02 -4.93 10.23
N THR A 221 -21.84 -5.70 9.15
CA THR A 221 -22.40 -5.41 7.83
C THR A 221 -23.68 -6.21 7.56
N ALA A 222 -24.31 -5.95 6.41
CA ALA A 222 -25.43 -6.76 5.91
C ALA A 222 -24.98 -8.10 5.29
N ALA A 223 -23.68 -8.30 5.09
CA ALA A 223 -23.14 -9.55 4.57
C ALA A 223 -23.11 -10.60 5.69
N LEU A 224 -23.73 -11.75 5.45
CA LEU A 224 -23.79 -12.81 6.45
C LEU A 224 -22.53 -13.66 6.38
N LEU A 225 -21.84 -13.74 7.50
CA LEU A 225 -20.66 -14.60 7.64
C LEU A 225 -21.05 -16.08 7.49
N PRO A 226 -20.16 -16.93 6.94
CA PRO A 226 -20.34 -18.37 6.95
C PRO A 226 -20.63 -18.90 8.35
N ALA A 227 -21.49 -19.90 8.47
CA ALA A 227 -21.95 -20.40 9.76
C ALA A 227 -20.87 -21.08 10.61
N ASP A 228 -19.79 -21.55 9.99
CA ASP A 228 -18.61 -22.12 10.63
C ASP A 228 -17.59 -21.06 11.07
N THR A 229 -17.88 -19.78 10.82
CA THR A 229 -17.03 -18.68 11.30
C THR A 229 -16.96 -18.74 12.81
N ALA A 230 -15.75 -18.84 13.35
CA ALA A 230 -15.51 -18.81 14.78
C ALA A 230 -15.08 -17.40 15.22
N TYR A 231 -15.55 -16.97 16.38
CA TYR A 231 -15.05 -15.76 17.02
C TYR A 231 -13.56 -15.94 17.35
N ARG A 232 -12.71 -15.02 16.88
CA ARG A 232 -11.25 -15.15 17.01
C ARG A 232 -10.69 -14.38 18.20
N GLY A 233 -11.50 -13.72 19.03
CA GLY A 233 -11.03 -12.84 20.11
C GLY A 233 -10.83 -11.40 19.65
N PRO A 234 -10.61 -10.43 20.56
CA PRO A 234 -10.31 -9.05 20.20
C PRO A 234 -9.03 -8.92 19.38
N VAL A 235 -8.95 -7.94 18.47
CA VAL A 235 -7.67 -7.55 17.84
C VAL A 235 -6.72 -6.92 18.84
N GLY A 236 -5.42 -6.88 18.52
CA GLY A 236 -4.36 -6.45 19.41
C GLY A 236 -4.56 -5.05 19.98
N GLU A 237 -5.06 -4.10 19.19
CA GLU A 237 -5.42 -2.75 19.67
C GLU A 237 -6.54 -2.82 20.72
N ALA A 238 -7.67 -3.44 20.40
CA ALA A 238 -8.85 -3.53 21.27
C ALA A 238 -8.55 -4.30 22.57
N GLU A 239 -7.76 -5.37 22.49
CA GLU A 239 -7.28 -6.12 23.66
C GLU A 239 -6.40 -5.24 24.56
N THR A 240 -5.48 -4.48 23.97
CA THR A 240 -4.60 -3.56 24.72
C THR A 240 -5.40 -2.45 25.38
N THR A 241 -6.32 -1.83 24.64
CA THR A 241 -7.23 -0.79 25.14
C THR A 241 -8.02 -1.32 26.35
N SER A 242 -8.65 -2.49 26.22
CA SER A 242 -9.42 -3.11 27.30
C SER A 242 -8.58 -3.38 28.55
N ALA A 243 -7.31 -3.75 28.38
CA ALA A 243 -6.40 -3.99 29.49
C ALA A 243 -5.98 -2.69 30.20
N VAL A 244 -5.74 -1.60 29.47
CA VAL A 244 -5.21 -0.35 30.07
C VAL A 244 -6.29 0.62 30.55
N THR A 245 -7.46 0.66 29.92
CA THR A 245 -8.51 1.64 30.23
C THR A 245 -8.91 1.69 31.72
N PRO A 246 -9.08 0.56 32.43
CA PRO A 246 -9.40 0.57 33.86
C PRO A 246 -8.35 1.24 34.76
N HIS A 247 -7.13 1.43 34.24
CA HIS A 247 -5.97 1.93 34.97
C HIS A 247 -5.55 3.35 34.56
N LEU A 248 -6.32 4.01 33.68
CA LEU A 248 -6.01 5.36 33.22
C LEU A 248 -6.33 6.45 34.25
N ASP A 249 -7.16 6.16 35.26
CA ASP A 249 -7.58 7.11 36.30
C ASP A 249 -8.08 8.47 35.74
N GLY A 250 -8.70 8.46 34.56
CA GLY A 250 -9.21 9.65 33.87
C GLY A 250 -8.16 10.45 33.09
N ALA A 251 -6.91 10.00 33.03
CA ALA A 251 -5.88 10.61 32.19
C ALA A 251 -6.14 10.35 30.70
N ALA A 252 -5.85 11.35 29.86
CA ALA A 252 -5.87 11.18 28.42
C ALA A 252 -4.64 10.39 27.97
N LEU A 253 -4.87 9.33 27.18
CA LEU A 253 -3.83 8.40 26.75
C LEU A 253 -2.68 9.12 26.00
N ALA A 254 -3.00 10.02 25.07
CA ALA A 254 -2.01 10.80 24.30
C ALA A 254 -1.15 11.77 25.15
N ALA A 255 -1.57 12.09 26.38
CA ALA A 255 -0.87 13.02 27.26
C ALA A 255 0.06 12.32 28.27
N LEU A 256 0.15 10.99 28.24
CA LEU A 256 0.98 10.23 29.16
C LEU A 256 2.47 10.37 28.81
N SER A 257 3.28 10.73 29.81
CA SER A 257 4.75 10.63 29.73
C SER A 257 5.22 9.18 29.68
N ASP A 258 6.45 8.95 29.21
CA ASP A 258 7.01 7.60 29.11
C ASP A 258 6.98 6.83 30.44
N THR A 259 7.32 7.50 31.55
CA THR A 259 7.26 6.89 32.89
C THR A 259 5.83 6.52 33.31
N GLN A 260 4.82 7.26 32.86
CA GLN A 260 3.42 6.94 33.11
C GLN A 260 2.97 5.74 32.26
N VAL A 261 3.42 5.63 31.01
CA VAL A 261 3.12 4.48 30.14
C VAL A 261 3.74 3.19 30.69
N GLU A 262 4.99 3.21 31.16
CA GLU A 262 5.63 2.04 31.81
C GLU A 262 4.83 1.57 33.03
N ARG A 263 4.37 2.51 33.86
CA ARG A 263 3.55 2.21 35.03
C ARG A 263 2.19 1.64 34.64
N LEU A 264 1.57 2.19 33.60
CA LEU A 264 0.30 1.72 33.05
C LEU A 264 0.43 0.26 32.57
N ALA A 265 1.47 -0.04 31.79
CA ALA A 265 1.76 -1.39 31.31
C ALA A 265 1.95 -2.38 32.47
N CYS A 266 2.75 -2.00 33.47
CA CYS A 266 2.98 -2.81 34.67
C CYS A 266 1.69 -3.08 35.45
N THR A 267 0.81 -2.09 35.57
CA THR A 267 -0.45 -2.21 36.33
C THR A 267 -1.48 -3.05 35.58
N ALA A 268 -1.57 -2.87 34.25
CA ALA A 268 -2.43 -3.64 33.37
C ALA A 268 -1.92 -5.07 33.10
N GLY A 269 -0.68 -5.38 33.47
CA GLY A 269 -0.07 -6.71 33.26
C GLY A 269 0.22 -7.02 31.80
N ILE A 270 0.51 -6.00 30.99
CA ILE A 270 0.81 -6.13 29.55
C ILE A 270 2.25 -5.74 29.24
N ASP A 271 2.72 -6.14 28.05
CA ASP A 271 4.02 -5.71 27.53
C ASP A 271 4.06 -4.18 27.31
N ALA A 272 5.18 -3.55 27.70
CA ALA A 272 5.34 -2.10 27.61
C ALA A 272 5.26 -1.59 26.17
N ALA A 273 5.75 -2.37 25.19
CA ALA A 273 5.68 -1.97 23.79
C ALA A 273 4.23 -1.88 23.28
N ARG A 274 3.30 -2.69 23.80
CA ARG A 274 1.86 -2.56 23.47
C ARG A 274 1.27 -1.27 24.03
N ALA A 275 1.61 -0.91 25.28
CA ALA A 275 1.14 0.33 25.88
C ALA A 275 1.69 1.57 25.17
N TYR A 276 2.98 1.54 24.79
CA TYR A 276 3.62 2.60 24.00
C TYR A 276 2.97 2.75 22.62
N ALA A 277 2.80 1.64 21.90
CA ALA A 277 2.15 1.65 20.58
C ALA A 277 0.73 2.22 20.65
N LEU A 278 -0.04 1.89 21.69
CA LEU A 278 -1.39 2.44 21.86
C LEU A 278 -1.38 3.95 22.14
N ARG A 279 -0.48 4.41 23.00
CA ARG A 279 -0.28 5.84 23.31
C ARG A 279 0.12 6.64 22.07
N ASP A 280 1.08 6.14 21.29
CA ASP A 280 1.56 6.80 20.08
C ASP A 280 0.52 6.79 18.96
N ALA A 281 -0.21 5.68 18.80
CA ALA A 281 -1.30 5.60 17.84
C ALA A 281 -2.42 6.60 18.14
N GLU A 282 -2.72 6.87 19.43
CA GLU A 282 -3.69 7.91 19.81
C GLU A 282 -3.18 9.31 19.46
N VAL A 283 -1.89 9.59 19.65
CA VAL A 283 -1.28 10.88 19.26
C VAL A 283 -1.42 11.09 17.76
N LEU A 284 -1.05 10.09 16.94
CA LEU A 284 -1.16 10.16 15.49
C LEU A 284 -2.62 10.29 15.02
N ALA A 285 -3.53 9.49 15.56
CA ALA A 285 -4.95 9.56 15.23
C ALA A 285 -5.58 10.91 15.57
N THR A 286 -5.12 11.55 16.66
CA THR A 286 -5.55 12.91 17.03
C THR A 286 -5.06 13.94 16.02
N ALA A 287 -3.80 13.82 15.57
CA ALA A 287 -3.22 14.72 14.57
C ALA A 287 -3.90 14.58 13.18
N THR A 288 -4.45 13.41 12.87
CA THR A 288 -5.18 13.13 11.63
C THR A 288 -6.70 13.10 11.83
N SER A 289 -7.23 13.80 12.83
CA SER A 289 -8.67 13.78 13.13
C SER A 289 -9.53 14.16 11.92
N GLY A 290 -10.60 13.41 11.66
CA GLY A 290 -11.51 13.65 10.52
C GLY A 290 -11.22 12.78 9.28
N SER A 291 -10.26 11.85 9.36
CA SER A 291 -9.98 10.84 8.33
C SER A 291 -10.34 9.42 8.80
N SER A 292 -10.20 8.43 7.91
CA SER A 292 -10.28 7.00 8.24
C SER A 292 -9.02 6.45 8.93
N LEU A 293 -7.97 7.27 9.10
CA LEU A 293 -6.76 6.92 9.84
C LEU A 293 -7.02 6.85 11.35
N THR A 294 -7.59 5.73 11.78
CA THR A 294 -7.94 5.49 13.18
C THR A 294 -6.72 5.12 14.02
N ARG A 295 -6.89 5.15 15.35
CA ARG A 295 -5.90 4.61 16.29
C ARG A 295 -5.56 3.15 15.97
N GLY A 296 -6.53 2.34 15.54
CA GLY A 296 -6.30 0.94 15.13
C GLY A 296 -5.28 0.82 14.01
N VAL A 297 -5.42 1.63 12.96
CA VAL A 297 -4.50 1.66 11.81
C VAL A 297 -3.07 1.98 12.26
N PHE A 298 -2.89 3.06 13.03
CA PHE A 298 -1.56 3.45 13.51
C PHE A 298 -0.98 2.46 14.50
N TYR A 299 -1.80 1.89 15.39
CA TYR A 299 -1.37 0.85 16.30
C TYR A 299 -0.83 -0.36 15.53
N GLY A 300 -1.55 -0.83 14.51
CA GLY A 300 -1.12 -1.91 13.63
C GLY A 300 0.22 -1.62 12.96
N LEU A 301 0.38 -0.43 12.36
CA LEU A 301 1.63 -0.02 11.72
C LEU A 301 2.82 0.02 12.69
N ILE A 302 2.62 0.60 13.88
CA ILE A 302 3.68 0.69 14.92
C ILE A 302 4.06 -0.71 15.41
N ARG A 303 3.09 -1.60 15.61
CA ARG A 303 3.33 -3.00 16.02
C ARG A 303 4.14 -3.78 14.98
N GLN A 304 4.04 -3.41 13.71
CA GLN A 304 4.83 -3.97 12.61
C GLN A 304 6.18 -3.25 12.39
N GLY A 305 6.55 -2.32 13.27
CA GLY A 305 7.88 -1.69 13.29
C GLY A 305 7.98 -0.33 12.60
N VAL A 306 6.87 0.27 12.17
CA VAL A 306 6.87 1.66 11.70
C VAL A 306 7.11 2.60 12.88
N GLY A 307 7.98 3.60 12.70
CA GLY A 307 8.30 4.54 13.76
C GLY A 307 7.08 5.34 14.24
N PRO A 308 6.92 5.56 15.57
CA PRO A 308 5.67 6.09 16.14
C PRO A 308 5.50 7.61 16.05
N SER A 309 6.55 8.37 15.73
CA SER A 309 6.44 9.81 15.51
C SER A 309 5.81 10.12 14.15
N GLU A 310 5.12 11.25 14.00
CA GLU A 310 4.63 11.69 12.69
C GLU A 310 5.74 11.76 11.64
N GLU A 311 6.93 12.22 12.01
CA GLU A 311 8.08 12.28 11.10
C GLU A 311 8.45 10.90 10.55
N ALA A 312 8.67 9.93 11.43
CA ALA A 312 8.95 8.56 11.02
C ALA A 312 7.79 7.96 10.22
N MET A 313 6.54 8.07 10.69
CA MET A 313 5.36 7.50 10.04
C MET A 313 5.17 8.02 8.61
N PHE A 314 5.21 9.34 8.42
CA PHE A 314 4.94 9.96 7.13
C PHE A 314 6.20 10.15 6.25
N SER A 315 7.37 9.67 6.69
CA SER A 315 8.57 9.57 5.84
C SER A 315 8.63 8.26 5.04
N VAL A 316 7.91 7.23 5.50
CA VAL A 316 7.81 5.92 4.83
C VAL A 316 6.87 6.02 3.63
N PRO A 317 7.20 5.47 2.45
CA PRO A 317 6.31 5.49 1.30
C PRO A 317 4.97 4.80 1.58
N ALA A 318 3.87 5.35 1.04
CA ALA A 318 2.51 4.89 1.31
C ALA A 318 2.27 3.44 0.88
N ALA A 319 2.86 3.00 -0.24
CA ALA A 319 2.78 1.61 -0.69
C ALA A 319 3.42 0.63 0.33
N GLN A 320 4.53 1.04 0.95
CA GLN A 320 5.16 0.27 2.01
C GLN A 320 4.30 0.26 3.29
N LEU A 321 3.70 1.40 3.65
CA LEU A 321 2.75 1.47 4.77
C LEU A 321 1.53 0.58 4.52
N ARG A 322 0.97 0.55 3.29
CA ARG A 322 -0.13 -0.34 2.92
C ARG A 322 0.22 -1.81 3.12
N ARG A 323 1.38 -2.27 2.62
CA ARG A 323 1.82 -3.67 2.82
C ARG A 323 2.01 -3.99 4.30
N THR A 324 2.57 -3.04 5.04
CA THR A 324 2.78 -3.18 6.49
C THR A 324 1.44 -3.25 7.23
N LEU A 325 0.44 -2.47 6.80
CA LEU A 325 -0.92 -2.52 7.34
C LEU A 325 -1.61 -3.84 7.00
N ALA A 326 -1.46 -4.35 5.77
CA ALA A 326 -1.98 -5.66 5.39
C ALA A 326 -1.35 -6.77 6.26
N ALA A 327 -0.05 -6.67 6.58
CA ALA A 327 0.60 -7.56 7.53
C ALA A 327 0.05 -7.41 8.96
N ALA A 328 -0.24 -6.17 9.40
CA ALA A 328 -0.88 -5.91 10.70
C ALA A 328 -2.29 -6.51 10.79
N VAL A 329 -3.08 -6.44 9.71
CA VAL A 329 -4.39 -7.10 9.59
C VAL A 329 -4.23 -8.62 9.70
N ALA A 330 -3.27 -9.20 8.97
CA ALA A 330 -2.99 -10.64 9.03
C ALA A 330 -2.50 -11.10 10.42
N ALA A 331 -1.72 -10.26 11.11
CA ALA A 331 -1.24 -10.47 12.47
C ALA A 331 -2.33 -10.18 13.53
N ARG A 332 -3.47 -9.61 13.13
CA ARG A 332 -4.57 -9.17 14.00
C ARG A 332 -4.17 -8.12 15.03
N ASP A 333 -3.21 -7.25 14.68
CA ASP A 333 -2.88 -6.09 15.51
C ASP A 333 -3.92 -4.96 15.37
N THR A 334 -4.58 -4.87 14.21
CA THR A 334 -5.64 -3.91 13.88
C THR A 334 -6.89 -4.63 13.36
N ALA A 335 -8.03 -3.92 13.31
CA ALA A 335 -9.26 -4.38 12.66
C ALA A 335 -9.01 -4.78 11.20
N HIS A 336 -9.86 -5.69 10.71
CA HIS A 336 -9.87 -6.14 9.33
C HIS A 336 -10.13 -4.97 8.38
N LEU A 337 -9.32 -4.92 7.34
CA LEU A 337 -9.49 -4.05 6.19
C LEU A 337 -9.48 -4.95 4.96
N ASP A 338 -10.53 -4.86 4.16
CA ASP A 338 -10.55 -5.46 2.83
C ASP A 338 -9.70 -4.62 1.86
N GLU A 339 -9.59 -5.04 0.60
CA GLU A 339 -8.77 -4.33 -0.39
C GLU A 339 -9.24 -2.88 -0.62
N ALA A 340 -10.54 -2.62 -0.51
CA ALA A 340 -11.09 -1.28 -0.63
C ALA A 340 -10.69 -0.40 0.57
N GLY A 341 -10.77 -0.94 1.79
CA GLY A 341 -10.33 -0.27 3.01
C GLY A 341 -8.83 0.00 3.02
N LEU A 342 -8.00 -0.96 2.58
CA LEU A 342 -6.55 -0.77 2.43
C LEU A 342 -6.23 0.34 1.42
N ALA A 343 -6.93 0.38 0.28
CA ALA A 343 -6.75 1.42 -0.73
C ALA A 343 -7.20 2.79 -0.23
N GLN A 344 -8.30 2.88 0.55
CA GLN A 344 -8.75 4.12 1.16
C GLN A 344 -7.72 4.66 2.16
N VAL A 345 -7.23 3.80 3.07
CA VAL A 345 -6.21 4.19 4.06
C VAL A 345 -4.93 4.64 3.36
N GLU A 346 -4.49 3.94 2.31
CA GLU A 346 -3.34 4.36 1.50
C GLU A 346 -3.53 5.74 0.89
N ALA A 347 -4.70 6.01 0.28
CA ALA A 347 -5.00 7.32 -0.30
C ALA A 347 -4.95 8.44 0.73
N GLU A 348 -5.49 8.21 1.94
CA GLU A 348 -5.45 9.21 3.01
C GLU A 348 -4.04 9.40 3.58
N LEU A 349 -3.24 8.33 3.72
CA LEU A 349 -1.83 8.44 4.10
C LEU A 349 -1.07 9.33 3.12
N ILE A 350 -1.32 9.18 1.82
CA ILE A 350 -0.70 10.02 0.77
C ILE A 350 -1.11 11.48 0.94
N GLU A 351 -2.40 11.78 1.11
CA GLU A 351 -2.84 13.18 1.28
C GLU A 351 -2.31 13.81 2.58
N HIS A 352 -2.13 13.02 3.64
CA HIS A 352 -1.45 13.50 4.85
C HIS A 352 0.05 13.77 4.59
N GLN A 353 0.75 12.89 3.85
CA GLN A 353 2.14 13.14 3.44
C GLN A 353 2.27 14.41 2.60
N VAL A 354 1.34 14.64 1.66
CA VAL A 354 1.28 15.87 0.86
C VAL A 354 1.03 17.08 1.74
N THR A 355 0.01 17.03 2.61
CA THR A 355 -0.31 18.13 3.51
C THR A 355 0.90 18.53 4.34
N ARG A 356 1.57 17.55 4.96
CA ARG A 356 2.78 17.81 5.74
C ARG A 356 3.93 18.34 4.90
N ALA A 357 4.10 17.83 3.68
CA ALA A 357 5.14 18.35 2.78
C ALA A 357 4.98 19.84 2.53
N PHE A 358 3.76 20.39 2.53
CA PHE A 358 3.48 21.82 2.33
C PHE A 358 3.16 22.59 3.62
N MET A 359 3.26 21.98 4.80
CA MET A 359 3.09 22.70 6.06
C MET A 359 4.26 23.65 6.28
N ALA A 360 3.98 24.94 6.47
CA ALA A 360 5.00 25.97 6.70
C ALA A 360 6.09 25.49 7.67
N GLY A 361 7.35 25.53 7.23
CA GLY A 361 8.46 25.10 8.05
C GLY A 361 8.60 25.94 9.32
N MET A 362 9.28 25.40 10.32
CA MET A 362 9.62 26.15 11.54
C MET A 362 10.72 27.17 11.25
N GLY A 363 10.37 28.46 11.27
CA GLY A 363 11.33 29.55 11.02
C GLY A 363 11.79 29.57 9.56
N ASP A 364 13.10 29.64 9.35
CA ASP A 364 13.73 29.74 8.01
C ASP A 364 14.00 28.37 7.35
N GLN A 365 13.32 27.31 7.79
CA GLN A 365 13.48 25.96 7.25
C GLN A 365 12.49 25.70 6.11
N ALA A 366 12.98 25.24 4.96
CA ALA A 366 12.18 24.80 3.83
C ALA A 366 11.73 23.35 4.03
N ASN A 367 10.43 23.09 3.87
CA ASN A 367 9.90 21.74 3.79
C ASN A 367 10.05 21.17 2.35
N LEU A 368 9.61 19.92 2.14
CA LEU A 368 9.66 19.29 0.82
C LEU A 368 8.82 20.04 -0.22
N GLY A 369 7.65 20.53 0.16
CA GLY A 369 6.75 21.29 -0.70
C GLY A 369 7.36 22.61 -1.16
N ASP A 370 8.08 23.31 -0.28
CA ASP A 370 8.80 24.54 -0.57
C ASP A 370 9.92 24.26 -1.57
N MET A 371 10.69 23.18 -1.39
CA MET A 371 11.76 22.80 -2.33
C MET A 371 11.19 22.47 -3.72
N VAL A 372 10.10 21.69 -3.77
CA VAL A 372 9.42 21.34 -5.02
C VAL A 372 8.80 22.58 -5.67
N GLN A 373 8.16 23.45 -4.90
CA GLN A 373 7.55 24.67 -5.41
C GLN A 373 8.60 25.63 -5.97
N ILE A 374 9.69 25.84 -5.25
CA ILE A 374 10.82 26.67 -5.69
C ILE A 374 11.37 26.17 -7.04
N ALA A 375 11.48 24.85 -7.23
CA ALA A 375 11.95 24.27 -8.49
C ALA A 375 11.00 24.55 -9.67
N LEU A 376 9.69 24.63 -9.39
CA LEU A 376 8.60 24.72 -10.34
C LEU A 376 8.14 26.16 -10.65
N ASP A 377 8.36 27.12 -9.75
CA ASP A 377 7.87 28.50 -9.92
C ASP A 377 8.37 29.19 -11.21
N GLU A 378 9.63 28.96 -11.58
CA GLU A 378 10.21 29.54 -12.80
C GLU A 378 9.69 28.90 -14.10
N THR A 379 9.10 27.71 -14.04
CA THR A 379 8.42 27.12 -15.20
C THR A 379 6.98 27.63 -15.33
N GLY A 380 6.51 28.45 -14.39
CA GLY A 380 5.13 28.91 -14.30
C GLY A 380 4.15 27.82 -13.84
N ALA A 381 4.66 26.70 -13.31
CA ALA A 381 3.82 25.59 -12.90
C ALA A 381 3.02 25.94 -11.62
N PRO A 382 1.71 25.59 -11.58
CA PRO A 382 0.87 25.88 -10.42
C PRO A 382 1.24 24.99 -9.23
N THR A 383 0.85 25.41 -8.01
CA THR A 383 1.06 24.62 -6.78
C THR A 383 0.45 23.21 -6.84
N ASP A 384 -0.59 23.01 -7.65
CA ASP A 384 -1.17 21.68 -7.85
C ASP A 384 -0.20 20.72 -8.56
N ALA A 385 0.69 21.21 -9.43
CA ALA A 385 1.76 20.41 -10.01
C ALA A 385 2.78 19.98 -8.94
N ALA A 386 3.12 20.87 -8.01
CA ALA A 386 4.00 20.56 -6.88
C ALA A 386 3.39 19.49 -5.97
N LYS A 387 2.09 19.62 -5.65
CA LYS A 387 1.36 18.61 -4.86
C LYS A 387 1.27 17.28 -5.58
N ALA A 388 1.01 17.28 -6.88
CA ALA A 388 1.00 16.07 -7.67
C ALA A 388 2.39 15.38 -7.62
N PHE A 389 3.49 16.14 -7.66
CA PHE A 389 4.83 15.57 -7.53
C PHE A 389 5.02 14.88 -6.19
N VAL A 390 4.63 15.55 -5.10
CA VAL A 390 4.72 14.96 -3.76
C VAL A 390 3.84 13.70 -3.64
N ARG A 391 2.65 13.66 -4.25
CA ARG A 391 1.81 12.44 -4.28
C ARG A 391 2.52 11.28 -4.95
N ARG A 392 3.16 11.50 -6.10
CA ARG A 392 3.94 10.45 -6.79
C ARG A 392 5.13 10.02 -5.94
N TYR A 393 5.87 10.98 -5.38
CA TYR A 393 7.00 10.69 -4.51
C TYR A 393 6.60 9.89 -3.26
N ALA A 394 5.41 10.12 -2.72
CA ALA A 394 4.83 9.38 -1.60
C ALA A 394 4.42 7.94 -1.98
N ARG A 395 4.01 7.70 -3.22
CA ARG A 395 3.60 6.38 -3.74
C ARG A 395 4.78 5.45 -4.08
N ARG A 396 6.01 5.96 -4.13
CA ARG A 396 7.19 5.19 -4.56
C ARG A 396 7.25 3.83 -3.85
N ASP A 397 7.40 2.73 -4.59
CA ASP A 397 7.35 1.40 -4.00
C ASP A 397 8.61 0.58 -4.22
N GLY A 398 9.56 0.62 -3.28
CA GLY A 398 10.80 -0.16 -3.38
C GLY A 398 11.67 0.18 -4.61
N GLU A 399 11.20 1.10 -5.45
CA GLU A 399 11.87 1.65 -6.60
C GLU A 399 13.17 2.31 -6.14
N SER A 400 14.25 2.01 -6.86
CA SER A 400 15.47 2.78 -6.70
C SER A 400 15.16 4.25 -7.01
N ILE A 401 15.88 5.17 -6.37
CA ILE A 401 15.73 6.60 -6.68
C ILE A 401 15.97 6.86 -8.18
N GLU A 402 16.79 6.03 -8.84
CA GLU A 402 17.05 6.07 -10.28
C GLU A 402 15.80 5.70 -11.08
N THR A 403 15.06 4.67 -10.65
CA THR A 403 13.77 4.27 -11.26
C THR A 403 12.73 5.38 -11.12
N PHE A 404 12.64 6.00 -9.95
CA PHE A 404 11.71 7.11 -9.71
C PHE A 404 11.96 8.30 -10.67
N TRP A 405 13.22 8.63 -10.92
CA TRP A 405 13.62 9.75 -11.79
C TRP A 405 13.72 9.39 -13.27
N PHE A 406 13.53 8.12 -13.62
CA PHE A 406 13.64 7.69 -15.01
C PHE A 406 12.57 8.37 -15.87
N LEU A 407 13.00 8.93 -17.00
CA LEU A 407 12.11 9.34 -18.08
C LEU A 407 12.51 8.61 -19.36
N PRO A 408 11.55 8.27 -20.25
CA PRO A 408 11.85 7.60 -21.51
C PRO A 408 12.98 8.24 -22.35
N PRO A 409 13.14 9.59 -22.43
CA PRO A 409 14.25 10.22 -23.15
C PRO A 409 15.66 9.96 -22.58
N ASP A 410 15.79 9.33 -21.42
CA ASP A 410 17.10 8.91 -20.89
C ASP A 410 17.66 7.71 -21.65
N LEU A 411 16.80 6.93 -22.30
CA LEU A 411 17.21 5.87 -23.20
C LEU A 411 17.48 6.42 -24.59
N LYS A 412 18.61 6.00 -25.18
CA LYS A 412 18.93 6.32 -26.57
C LYS A 412 17.91 5.70 -27.52
N GLY A 413 17.70 6.33 -28.66
CA GLY A 413 16.87 5.79 -29.73
C GLY A 413 15.37 6.02 -29.58
N LEU A 414 14.90 6.74 -28.55
CA LEU A 414 13.51 7.19 -28.47
C LEU A 414 13.22 8.17 -29.62
N ILE A 415 12.35 7.79 -30.55
CA ILE A 415 12.01 8.58 -31.74
C ILE A 415 10.58 9.13 -31.68
N LEU A 416 9.71 8.54 -30.86
CA LEU A 416 8.34 9.02 -30.64
C LEU A 416 7.95 8.80 -29.18
N TRP A 417 7.34 9.82 -28.59
CA TRP A 417 6.75 9.77 -27.28
C TRP A 417 5.49 10.64 -27.26
N LEU A 418 4.32 10.01 -27.34
CA LEU A 418 3.03 10.67 -27.35
C LEU A 418 2.36 10.47 -25.99
N ARG A 419 1.89 11.57 -25.39
CA ARG A 419 1.37 11.64 -24.03
C ARG A 419 -0.03 12.26 -24.02
N ALA A 420 -1.07 11.56 -23.59
CA ALA A 420 -2.45 12.07 -23.75
C ALA A 420 -2.71 13.32 -22.89
N ASP A 421 -1.97 13.49 -21.79
CA ASP A 421 -2.02 14.69 -20.94
C ASP A 421 -1.31 15.92 -21.52
N ARG A 422 -0.56 15.78 -22.63
CA ARG A 422 0.34 16.82 -23.11
C ARG A 422 0.52 16.89 -24.62
N GLY A 423 0.56 18.12 -25.13
CA GLY A 423 0.88 18.38 -26.52
C GLY A 423 -0.24 17.98 -27.49
N ILE A 424 -1.45 17.73 -26.96
CA ILE A 424 -2.69 17.61 -27.71
C ILE A 424 -3.10 19.01 -28.17
N VAL A 425 -3.42 19.13 -29.45
CA VAL A 425 -4.10 20.29 -30.03
C VAL A 425 -5.47 19.82 -30.47
N GLU A 426 -6.51 20.39 -29.89
CA GLU A 426 -7.90 20.05 -30.15
C GLU A 426 -8.59 21.05 -31.10
N ASP A 427 -9.56 20.55 -31.85
CA ASP A 427 -10.52 21.33 -32.60
C ASP A 427 -11.92 20.76 -32.33
N GLY A 428 -12.68 21.42 -31.45
CA GLY A 428 -14.04 21.00 -31.10
C GLY A 428 -14.14 19.73 -30.25
N GLY A 429 -13.09 19.37 -29.48
CA GLY A 429 -13.01 18.13 -28.69
C GLY A 429 -12.41 16.94 -29.44
N GLU A 430 -12.06 17.14 -30.72
CA GLU A 430 -11.35 16.18 -31.56
C GLU A 430 -9.85 16.54 -31.64
N VAL A 431 -8.97 15.54 -31.61
CA VAL A 431 -7.52 15.73 -31.68
C VAL A 431 -7.12 16.08 -33.12
N GLU A 432 -6.62 17.29 -33.34
CA GLU A 432 -6.05 17.72 -34.63
C GLU A 432 -4.58 17.27 -34.74
N SER A 433 -3.81 17.43 -33.66
CA SER A 433 -2.43 16.95 -33.63
C SER A 433 -1.99 16.58 -32.22
N TRP A 434 -0.99 15.71 -32.16
CA TRP A 434 -0.41 15.19 -30.93
C TRP A 434 1.11 15.28 -31.01
N SER A 435 1.66 16.17 -30.18
CA SER A 435 3.07 16.54 -30.19
C SER A 435 3.93 15.47 -29.54
N ASN A 436 5.09 15.21 -30.15
CA ASN A 436 6.10 14.32 -29.63
C ASN A 436 6.90 14.97 -28.50
N GLN A 437 7.02 14.27 -27.38
CA GLN A 437 7.72 14.70 -26.18
C GLN A 437 9.20 14.23 -26.14
N SER A 438 9.63 13.44 -27.13
CA SER A 438 11.05 13.08 -27.31
C SER A 438 11.83 14.22 -27.97
N ALA A 439 13.15 14.05 -28.11
CA ALA A 439 13.98 14.96 -28.89
C ALA A 439 13.77 14.83 -30.42
N GLY A 440 12.98 13.86 -30.87
CA GLY A 440 12.71 13.59 -32.28
C GLY A 440 11.69 14.56 -32.91
N ALA A 441 11.78 14.75 -34.22
CA ALA A 441 10.90 15.65 -34.96
C ALA A 441 9.55 15.03 -35.38
N ASN A 442 9.33 13.74 -35.10
CA ASN A 442 8.08 13.06 -35.43
C ASN A 442 6.91 13.73 -34.70
N LYS A 443 5.71 13.72 -35.26
CA LYS A 443 4.48 14.18 -34.62
C LYS A 443 3.29 13.40 -35.16
N ALA A 444 2.26 13.18 -34.35
CA ALA A 444 1.01 12.60 -34.83
C ALA A 444 0.10 13.73 -35.31
N THR A 445 -0.45 13.61 -36.53
CA THR A 445 -1.40 14.58 -37.08
C THR A 445 -2.64 13.83 -37.56
N ALA A 446 -3.82 14.27 -37.16
CA ALA A 446 -5.07 13.65 -37.57
C ALA A 446 -5.41 14.02 -39.03
N GLY A 447 -6.12 13.11 -39.69
CA GLY A 447 -6.70 13.34 -41.01
C GLY A 447 -8.07 14.00 -40.94
N ILE A 448 -9.00 13.53 -41.78
CA ILE A 448 -10.39 14.00 -41.76
C ILE A 448 -11.17 13.33 -40.61
N ASP A 449 -10.91 12.06 -40.35
CA ASP A 449 -11.54 11.28 -39.28
C ASP A 449 -10.64 11.36 -38.03
N LYS A 450 -10.94 12.31 -37.14
CA LYS A 450 -10.13 12.64 -35.97
C LYS A 450 -10.59 11.86 -34.74
N PRO A 451 -9.68 11.35 -33.90
CA PRO A 451 -10.05 10.76 -32.62
C PRO A 451 -10.50 11.84 -31.63
N SER A 452 -11.28 11.45 -30.63
CA SER A 452 -11.75 12.38 -29.59
C SER A 452 -10.77 12.47 -28.42
N TYR A 453 -10.75 13.60 -27.72
CA TYR A 453 -10.02 13.76 -26.47
C TYR A 453 -10.97 13.72 -25.27
N LEU A 454 -10.60 12.99 -24.23
CA LEU A 454 -11.30 12.97 -22.95
C LEU A 454 -10.34 13.37 -21.82
N GLU A 455 -10.76 14.33 -21.00
CA GLU A 455 -9.99 14.75 -19.81
C GLU A 455 -9.97 13.69 -18.70
N ASP A 456 -11.00 12.83 -18.65
CA ASP A 456 -11.07 11.65 -17.76
C ASP A 456 -11.61 10.46 -18.55
N ALA A 457 -10.69 9.65 -19.06
CA ALA A 457 -10.94 8.53 -19.94
C ALA A 457 -10.81 7.19 -19.20
N GLY A 458 -10.86 7.20 -17.87
CA GLY A 458 -10.62 6.03 -17.01
C GLY A 458 -9.33 6.16 -16.19
N ALA A 459 -9.28 5.49 -15.03
CA ALA A 459 -8.19 5.55 -14.05
C ALA A 459 -7.82 6.97 -13.56
N GLY A 460 -8.69 7.96 -13.78
CA GLY A 460 -8.41 9.38 -13.49
C GLY A 460 -7.41 10.01 -14.45
N LEU A 461 -7.28 9.48 -15.67
CA LEU A 461 -6.31 9.89 -16.68
C LEU A 461 -6.99 10.46 -17.94
N PRO A 462 -6.44 11.52 -18.56
CA PRO A 462 -6.87 11.91 -19.90
C PRO A 462 -6.48 10.86 -20.93
N GLY A 463 -7.25 10.74 -22.01
CA GLY A 463 -7.03 9.73 -23.04
C GLY A 463 -7.48 10.19 -24.42
N VAL A 464 -6.80 9.69 -25.45
CA VAL A 464 -7.23 9.85 -26.84
C VAL A 464 -8.09 8.64 -27.21
N VAL A 465 -9.36 8.89 -27.45
CA VAL A 465 -10.36 7.87 -27.76
C VAL A 465 -10.40 7.67 -29.26
N PHE A 466 -10.11 6.44 -29.67
CA PHE A 466 -10.35 5.95 -31.01
C PHE A 466 -11.58 5.07 -30.92
N ASP A 467 -12.75 5.62 -31.26
CA ASP A 467 -14.03 4.90 -31.20
C ASP A 467 -14.93 5.28 -32.38
N PRO A 468 -14.96 4.46 -33.44
CA PRO A 468 -15.88 4.66 -34.52
C PRO A 468 -17.23 4.08 -34.09
N ASP A 469 -18.02 4.90 -33.41
CA ASP A 469 -19.35 4.58 -32.85
C ASP A 469 -20.43 4.29 -33.94
N GLY A 470 -20.04 3.79 -35.11
CA GLY A 470 -20.95 3.24 -36.10
C GLY A 470 -20.23 2.66 -37.34
N PRO A 471 -20.81 1.63 -37.99
CA PRO A 471 -20.29 1.02 -39.22
C PRO A 471 -20.24 1.99 -40.42
N ASP A 472 -20.76 3.21 -40.28
CA ASP A 472 -20.87 4.24 -41.33
C ASP A 472 -19.80 5.35 -41.22
N ARG A 473 -18.94 5.34 -40.20
CA ARG A 473 -17.80 6.27 -40.07
C ARG A 473 -16.49 5.60 -40.49
N ALA A 474 -15.64 6.35 -41.20
CA ALA A 474 -14.29 5.89 -41.49
C ALA A 474 -13.48 5.82 -40.18
N PRO A 475 -12.53 4.87 -40.07
CA PRO A 475 -11.77 4.66 -38.86
C PRO A 475 -10.90 5.88 -38.52
N GLU A 476 -11.10 6.40 -37.32
CA GLU A 476 -10.34 7.51 -36.73
C GLU A 476 -8.86 7.14 -36.63
N HIS A 477 -7.97 8.06 -36.99
CA HIS A 477 -6.54 7.79 -36.96
C HIS A 477 -5.69 9.06 -36.94
N VAL A 478 -4.45 8.89 -36.51
CA VAL A 478 -3.38 9.88 -36.69
C VAL A 478 -2.23 9.29 -37.50
N THR A 479 -1.59 10.13 -38.31
CA THR A 479 -0.42 9.75 -39.11
C THR A 479 0.85 10.30 -38.48
N ILE A 480 1.88 9.47 -38.41
CA ILE A 480 3.20 9.78 -37.88
C ILE A 480 4.24 9.55 -38.99
N PRO A 481 4.93 10.60 -39.47
CA PRO A 481 5.90 10.49 -40.55
C PRO A 481 7.29 10.12 -40.00
N PHE A 482 7.59 8.83 -39.85
CA PHE A 482 8.91 8.40 -39.39
C PHE A 482 9.98 8.66 -40.46
N SER A 483 10.92 9.57 -40.18
CA SER A 483 11.99 9.94 -41.11
C SER A 483 13.15 8.95 -41.17
N GLU A 484 13.31 8.13 -40.13
CA GLU A 484 14.38 7.12 -40.01
C GLU A 484 13.83 5.73 -40.30
N ALA A 485 14.51 4.97 -41.15
CA ALA A 485 14.17 3.57 -41.39
C ALA A 485 14.96 2.66 -40.45
N SER A 486 14.27 2.00 -39.52
CA SER A 486 14.88 0.99 -38.65
C SER A 486 14.23 -0.38 -38.81
N THR A 487 15.07 -1.42 -38.81
CA THR A 487 14.66 -2.83 -38.80
C THR A 487 14.60 -3.41 -37.40
N SER A 488 15.13 -2.70 -36.40
CA SER A 488 15.05 -3.06 -34.99
C SER A 488 14.35 -1.95 -34.24
N TYR A 489 13.33 -2.29 -33.45
CA TYR A 489 12.54 -1.28 -32.74
C TYR A 489 11.81 -1.88 -31.55
N THR A 490 11.42 -0.98 -30.65
CA THR A 490 10.56 -1.28 -29.52
C THR A 490 9.36 -0.34 -29.56
N VAL A 491 8.15 -0.89 -29.55
CA VAL A 491 6.91 -0.11 -29.49
C VAL A 491 6.24 -0.44 -28.16
N VAL A 492 5.88 0.59 -27.38
CA VAL A 492 5.17 0.46 -26.11
C VAL A 492 3.89 1.29 -26.19
N VAL A 493 2.76 0.70 -25.83
CA VAL A 493 1.45 1.36 -25.88
C VAL A 493 0.69 1.03 -24.59
N ARG A 494 0.30 2.07 -23.85
CA ARG A 494 -0.65 1.95 -22.74
C ARG A 494 -2.04 2.32 -23.24
N MET A 495 -2.97 1.38 -23.13
CA MET A 495 -4.32 1.57 -23.64
C MET A 495 -5.37 0.80 -22.82
N LEU A 496 -6.56 1.35 -22.74
CA LEU A 496 -7.77 0.64 -22.32
C LEU A 496 -8.41 0.02 -23.56
N GLN A 497 -8.45 -1.31 -23.60
CA GLN A 497 -9.08 -2.04 -24.70
C GLN A 497 -10.61 -2.02 -24.60
N GLY A 498 -11.28 -1.76 -25.73
CA GLY A 498 -12.74 -1.81 -25.85
C GLY A 498 -13.21 -2.54 -27.12
N GLY A 499 -14.38 -3.17 -27.09
CA GLY A 499 -15.01 -3.83 -28.26
C GLY A 499 -14.74 -5.34 -28.40
N SER A 500 -14.74 -5.87 -29.63
CA SER A 500 -14.33 -7.25 -29.95
C SER A 500 -13.65 -7.38 -31.33
N GLY A 501 -12.54 -8.10 -31.43
CA GLY A 501 -11.86 -8.57 -32.64
C GLY A 501 -10.37 -8.19 -32.70
N TYR A 502 -9.82 -8.32 -33.91
CA TYR A 502 -8.46 -7.88 -34.26
C TYR A 502 -8.34 -6.36 -34.24
N ARG A 503 -7.44 -5.84 -33.40
CA ARG A 503 -7.17 -4.41 -33.20
C ARG A 503 -5.72 -4.10 -33.53
N VAL A 504 -5.49 -2.95 -34.16
CA VAL A 504 -4.16 -2.52 -34.59
C VAL A 504 -3.79 -1.22 -33.90
N ALA A 505 -2.74 -1.26 -33.06
CA ALA A 505 -2.24 -0.07 -32.40
C ALA A 505 -1.53 0.85 -33.40
N LEU A 506 -0.51 0.33 -34.07
CA LEU A 506 0.32 1.08 -35.00
C LEU A 506 0.50 0.24 -36.28
N SER A 507 0.34 0.83 -37.46
CA SER A 507 0.55 0.12 -38.71
C SER A 507 1.00 0.97 -39.88
N ARG A 508 1.54 0.29 -40.89
CA ARG A 508 2.04 0.87 -42.12
C ARG A 508 1.69 -0.05 -43.28
N ALA A 509 1.08 0.52 -44.32
CA ALA A 509 0.86 -0.15 -45.59
C ALA A 509 2.19 -0.34 -46.33
N GLY A 510 2.38 -1.50 -46.94
CA GLY A 510 3.58 -1.80 -47.70
C GLY A 510 3.78 -3.28 -47.99
N SER A 511 4.87 -3.58 -48.69
CA SER A 511 5.38 -4.93 -48.86
C SER A 511 6.86 -4.96 -48.44
N PRO A 512 7.20 -5.54 -47.27
CA PRO A 512 6.30 -6.17 -46.31
C PRO A 512 5.43 -5.16 -45.54
N LYS A 513 4.25 -5.62 -45.10
CA LYS A 513 3.35 -4.87 -44.23
C LYS A 513 3.95 -4.82 -42.81
N LEU A 514 3.53 -3.86 -42.00
CA LEU A 514 3.83 -3.86 -40.56
C LEU A 514 2.60 -3.41 -39.79
N ALA A 515 2.06 -4.24 -38.91
CA ALA A 515 1.01 -3.85 -37.97
C ALA A 515 1.22 -4.51 -36.61
N PHE A 516 1.21 -3.72 -35.53
CA PHE A 516 1.25 -4.22 -34.16
C PHE A 516 -0.18 -4.41 -33.69
N PHE A 517 -0.55 -5.65 -33.37
CA PHE A 517 -1.93 -6.01 -33.12
C PHE A 517 -2.13 -6.64 -31.75
N VAL A 518 -3.35 -6.47 -31.27
CA VAL A 518 -3.93 -7.26 -30.19
C VAL A 518 -5.30 -7.77 -30.67
N ASP A 519 -5.55 -9.06 -30.53
CA ASP A 519 -6.79 -9.72 -30.92
C ASP A 519 -7.44 -10.31 -29.67
N ASP A 520 -8.61 -9.82 -29.28
CA ASP A 520 -9.32 -10.34 -28.09
C ASP A 520 -10.19 -11.57 -28.40
N GLY A 521 -10.37 -11.92 -29.68
CA GLY A 521 -11.16 -13.08 -30.10
C GLY A 521 -10.46 -14.38 -29.74
N ASP A 522 -9.14 -14.43 -29.96
CA ASP A 522 -8.26 -15.53 -29.55
C ASP A 522 -7.24 -15.14 -28.46
N GLY A 523 -7.27 -13.87 -28.01
CA GLY A 523 -6.39 -13.32 -26.99
C GLY A 523 -4.96 -13.03 -27.47
N SER A 524 -4.68 -13.14 -28.78
CA SER A 524 -3.32 -13.07 -29.30
C SER A 524 -2.76 -11.66 -29.38
N VAL A 525 -1.46 -11.52 -29.08
CA VAL A 525 -0.71 -10.27 -29.24
C VAL A 525 0.47 -10.54 -30.18
N GLY A 526 0.69 -9.66 -31.15
CA GLY A 526 1.68 -9.95 -32.18
C GLY A 526 1.94 -8.84 -33.19
N VAL A 527 2.60 -9.23 -34.28
CA VAL A 527 2.88 -8.36 -35.43
C VAL A 527 2.38 -9.03 -36.72
N ASP A 528 1.73 -8.28 -37.59
CA ASP A 528 1.47 -8.70 -38.98
C ASP A 528 2.56 -8.12 -39.89
N ASP A 529 3.44 -9.01 -40.38
CA ASP A 529 4.51 -8.69 -41.35
C ASP A 529 4.10 -8.94 -42.82
N GLY A 530 2.81 -9.14 -43.06
CA GLY A 530 2.25 -9.83 -44.24
C GLY A 530 1.83 -11.26 -43.91
N MET A 531 2.26 -11.78 -42.76
CA MET A 531 1.70 -12.93 -42.05
C MET A 531 1.52 -12.58 -40.57
N MET A 532 0.45 -13.07 -39.96
CA MET A 532 0.20 -12.91 -38.52
C MET A 532 1.24 -13.69 -37.70
N ARG A 533 2.06 -12.97 -36.92
CA ARG A 533 3.05 -13.52 -35.98
C ARG A 533 2.58 -13.32 -34.55
N GLN A 534 1.97 -14.36 -33.99
CA GLN A 534 1.48 -14.37 -32.61
C GLN A 534 2.60 -14.75 -31.65
N ALA A 535 2.77 -13.97 -30.58
CA ALA A 535 3.76 -14.21 -29.54
C ALA A 535 3.07 -14.38 -28.18
N GLY A 536 2.15 -15.36 -28.09
CA GLY A 536 1.39 -15.70 -26.89
C GLY A 536 -0.02 -15.10 -26.83
N ALA A 537 -0.78 -15.48 -25.81
CA ALA A 537 -2.20 -15.14 -25.68
C ALA A 537 -2.57 -14.71 -24.26
N THR A 538 -2.81 -13.42 -24.06
CA THR A 538 -3.47 -12.80 -22.89
C THR A 538 -3.84 -11.36 -23.25
N ALA A 539 -4.87 -11.19 -24.08
CA ALA A 539 -5.57 -9.93 -24.17
C ALA A 539 -6.97 -10.15 -23.57
N ASP A 540 -7.22 -9.55 -22.42
CA ASP A 540 -8.57 -9.35 -21.95
C ASP A 540 -9.01 -7.90 -22.21
N ASN A 541 -10.31 -7.66 -22.07
CA ASN A 541 -10.84 -6.32 -22.16
C ASN A 541 -10.52 -5.60 -20.85
N GLY A 542 -9.43 -4.83 -20.88
CA GLY A 542 -8.88 -4.17 -19.72
C GLY A 542 -7.84 -3.11 -20.11
N GLU A 543 -7.37 -2.40 -19.09
CA GLU A 543 -6.25 -1.49 -19.23
C GLU A 543 -4.94 -2.26 -19.15
N HIS A 544 -4.11 -2.15 -20.20
CA HIS A 544 -2.84 -2.84 -20.29
C HIS A 544 -1.76 -1.97 -20.92
N THR A 545 -0.51 -2.28 -20.60
CA THR A 545 0.68 -1.79 -21.29
C THR A 545 1.28 -2.90 -22.15
N TYR A 546 1.13 -2.78 -23.45
CA TYR A 546 1.71 -3.71 -24.42
C TYR A 546 3.08 -3.21 -24.87
N ALA A 547 4.03 -4.14 -25.01
CA ALA A 547 5.29 -3.85 -25.68
C ALA A 547 5.63 -4.91 -26.73
N TRP A 548 6.15 -4.46 -27.86
CA TRP A 548 6.68 -5.31 -28.94
C TRP A 548 8.15 -4.95 -29.17
N VAL A 549 9.04 -5.91 -28.96
CA VAL A 549 10.48 -5.78 -29.19
C VAL A 549 10.87 -6.60 -30.41
N ILE A 550 11.36 -5.94 -31.46
CA ILE A 550 11.94 -6.59 -32.64
C ILE A 550 13.46 -6.44 -32.61
N ASP A 551 14.15 -7.58 -32.63
CA ASP A 551 15.60 -7.67 -32.45
C ASP A 551 16.43 -6.98 -33.56
N GLY A 552 17.74 -6.89 -33.33
CA GLY A 552 18.70 -6.19 -34.20
C GLY A 552 18.70 -6.67 -35.66
N ASP A 553 18.38 -7.94 -35.88
CA ASP A 553 18.35 -8.59 -37.19
C ASP A 553 16.93 -8.62 -37.81
N ALA A 554 15.92 -8.09 -37.11
CA ALA A 554 14.51 -8.13 -37.50
C ALA A 554 13.93 -9.53 -37.71
N THR A 555 14.44 -10.52 -36.97
CA THR A 555 14.07 -11.93 -37.12
C THR A 555 13.22 -12.45 -35.98
N ARG A 556 13.23 -11.76 -34.83
CA ARG A 556 12.53 -12.19 -33.62
C ARG A 556 11.71 -11.06 -33.03
N LEU A 557 10.44 -11.35 -32.82
CA LEU A 557 9.52 -10.57 -32.01
C LEU A 557 9.49 -11.15 -30.59
N THR A 558 9.54 -10.28 -29.59
CA THR A 558 9.17 -10.58 -28.19
C THR A 558 8.05 -9.64 -27.78
N THR A 559 7.00 -10.17 -27.17
CA THR A 559 5.85 -9.39 -26.69
C THR A 559 5.80 -9.41 -25.17
N TYR A 560 5.35 -8.30 -24.60
CA TYR A 560 5.16 -8.12 -23.17
C TYR A 560 3.80 -7.50 -22.91
N VAL A 561 3.19 -7.88 -21.79
CA VAL A 561 1.96 -7.30 -21.26
C VAL A 561 2.21 -6.97 -19.80
N ASP A 562 2.03 -5.70 -19.43
CA ASP A 562 2.22 -5.18 -18.07
C ASP A 562 3.58 -5.55 -17.46
N GLY A 563 4.64 -5.49 -18.30
CA GLY A 563 6.02 -5.81 -17.94
C GLY A 563 6.37 -7.30 -17.95
N ALA A 564 5.39 -8.21 -18.03
CA ALA A 564 5.64 -9.64 -18.12
C ALA A 564 5.84 -10.08 -19.58
N GLU A 565 6.87 -10.88 -19.85
CA GLU A 565 7.07 -11.49 -21.17
C GLU A 565 5.94 -12.47 -21.48
N LEU A 566 5.22 -12.23 -22.58
CA LEU A 566 4.12 -13.07 -23.04
C LEU A 566 4.62 -14.20 -23.96
N GLY A 567 5.60 -13.91 -24.81
CA GLY A 567 6.23 -14.91 -25.66
C GLY A 567 7.08 -14.34 -26.79
N THR A 568 7.53 -15.23 -27.67
CA THR A 568 8.36 -14.89 -28.82
C THR A 568 7.84 -15.51 -30.11
N ALA A 569 8.02 -14.82 -31.23
CA ALA A 569 7.72 -15.32 -32.58
C ALA A 569 8.83 -14.98 -33.57
N SER A 570 8.95 -15.77 -34.64
CA SER A 570 9.83 -15.44 -35.76
C SER A 570 9.14 -14.53 -36.75
N VAL A 571 9.79 -13.42 -37.09
CA VAL A 571 9.35 -12.44 -38.09
C VAL A 571 10.13 -12.70 -39.38
N THR A 572 9.50 -12.55 -40.54
CA THR A 572 10.12 -12.82 -41.84
C THR A 572 10.17 -11.56 -42.69
N GLY A 573 11.37 -10.98 -42.81
CA GLY A 573 11.63 -9.83 -43.68
C GLY A 573 12.08 -8.59 -42.91
N THR A 574 12.68 -7.64 -43.62
CA THR A 574 13.10 -6.34 -43.06
C THR A 574 11.90 -5.38 -43.03
N SER A 575 10.88 -5.67 -42.21
CA SER A 575 9.74 -4.76 -42.02
C SER A 575 10.19 -3.51 -41.27
N GLN A 576 10.57 -2.49 -42.03
CA GLN A 576 11.09 -1.23 -41.50
C GLN A 576 9.96 -0.36 -40.94
N LEU A 577 10.15 0.13 -39.73
CA LEU A 577 9.40 1.28 -39.24
C LEU A 577 9.96 2.54 -39.93
N ALA A 578 9.23 3.08 -40.90
CA ALA A 578 9.64 4.25 -41.70
C ALA A 578 8.44 4.84 -42.45
N GLY A 579 8.55 6.10 -42.88
CA GLY A 579 7.50 6.79 -43.64
C GLY A 579 6.23 6.99 -42.84
N ASP A 580 5.13 7.27 -43.55
CA ASP A 580 3.83 7.49 -42.93
C ASP A 580 3.34 6.20 -42.28
N THR A 581 3.24 6.23 -40.95
CA THR A 581 2.72 5.13 -40.12
C THR A 581 1.50 5.64 -39.40
N VAL A 582 0.45 4.83 -39.36
CA VAL A 582 -0.86 5.17 -38.84
C VAL A 582 -1.06 4.58 -37.46
N LEU A 583 -1.50 5.40 -36.51
CA LEU A 583 -1.97 4.98 -35.20
C LEU A 583 -3.50 5.06 -35.19
N GLY A 584 -4.18 4.01 -34.74
CA GLY A 584 -5.63 3.99 -34.63
C GLY A 584 -6.36 3.03 -35.58
N LYS A 585 -5.68 2.52 -36.61
CA LYS A 585 -6.26 1.58 -37.58
C LYS A 585 -5.19 0.77 -38.32
N GLU A 586 -5.66 -0.21 -39.08
CA GLU A 586 -4.85 -0.86 -40.11
C GLU A 586 -4.71 0.01 -41.38
N ASP A 587 -3.47 0.29 -41.78
CA ASP A 587 -3.16 1.02 -43.01
C ASP A 587 -3.21 0.10 -44.24
N GLY A 588 -4.05 0.44 -45.23
CA GLY A 588 -4.20 -0.31 -46.49
C GLY A 588 -4.92 -1.66 -46.40
N GLY A 589 -5.48 -2.04 -45.25
CA GLY A 589 -6.18 -3.31 -45.03
C GLY A 589 -7.68 -3.16 -44.74
N ALA A 590 -8.37 -4.29 -44.60
CA ALA A 590 -9.81 -4.37 -44.32
C ALA A 590 -10.14 -4.58 -42.83
N SER A 591 -9.12 -4.69 -41.98
CA SER A 591 -9.31 -5.00 -40.57
C SER A 591 -9.67 -3.76 -39.75
N GLY A 592 -10.34 -3.99 -38.62
CA GLY A 592 -11.04 -2.95 -37.86
C GLY A 592 -10.13 -1.88 -37.22
N PRO A 593 -10.69 -0.69 -36.95
CA PRO A 593 -10.04 0.35 -36.13
C PRO A 593 -9.66 -0.19 -34.75
N ILE A 594 -8.67 0.46 -34.12
CA ILE A 594 -8.52 0.30 -32.68
C ILE A 594 -9.77 0.90 -32.01
N GLN A 595 -10.47 0.08 -31.24
CA GLN A 595 -11.55 0.53 -30.36
C GLN A 595 -10.94 0.63 -28.97
N SER A 596 -10.21 1.72 -28.71
CA SER A 596 -9.45 1.83 -27.47
C SER A 596 -9.22 3.27 -27.09
N ILE A 597 -8.96 3.46 -25.81
CA ILE A 597 -8.47 4.71 -25.27
C ILE A 597 -6.96 4.58 -25.12
N LEU A 598 -6.21 5.44 -25.81
CA LEU A 598 -4.75 5.46 -25.73
C LEU A 598 -4.33 6.53 -24.73
N TYR A 599 -3.52 6.12 -23.77
CA TYR A 599 -2.95 7.02 -22.75
C TYR A 599 -1.54 7.46 -23.16
N GLU A 600 -0.72 6.54 -23.65
CA GLU A 600 0.68 6.81 -23.96
C GLU A 600 1.23 5.88 -25.05
N VAL A 601 2.07 6.42 -25.93
CA VAL A 601 2.75 5.67 -27.01
C VAL A 601 4.23 6.04 -27.04
N LEU A 602 5.10 5.03 -26.94
CA LEU A 602 6.55 5.19 -27.06
C LEU A 602 7.10 4.32 -28.19
N VAL A 603 8.03 4.87 -28.96
CA VAL A 603 8.71 4.13 -30.02
C VAL A 603 10.21 4.39 -29.99
N PHE A 604 10.98 3.31 -29.92
CA PHE A 604 12.43 3.31 -30.00
C PHE A 604 12.88 2.74 -31.34
N ASN A 605 13.85 3.36 -32.01
CA ASN A 605 14.45 2.88 -33.26
C ASN A 605 15.49 1.75 -33.05
N ARG A 606 15.38 1.02 -31.93
CA ARG A 606 16.19 -0.14 -31.57
C ARG A 606 15.41 -1.09 -30.66
N ALA A 607 15.87 -2.34 -30.56
CA ALA A 607 15.50 -3.24 -29.49
C ALA A 607 16.01 -2.70 -28.14
N LEU A 608 15.11 -2.56 -27.17
CA LEU A 608 15.47 -2.32 -25.78
C LEU A 608 15.93 -3.64 -25.14
N GLU A 609 16.93 -3.56 -24.27
CA GLU A 609 17.30 -4.67 -23.40
C GLU A 609 16.21 -4.90 -22.33
N ALA A 610 16.15 -6.09 -21.73
CA ALA A 610 15.11 -6.42 -20.75
C ALA A 610 15.07 -5.43 -19.57
N GLU A 611 16.23 -4.99 -19.07
CA GLU A 611 16.32 -4.00 -18.00
C GLU A 611 15.84 -2.59 -18.44
N GLU A 612 16.12 -2.21 -19.69
CA GLU A 612 15.65 -0.94 -20.24
C GLU A 612 14.14 -0.95 -20.46
N LEU A 613 13.61 -2.06 -20.97
CA LEU A 613 12.19 -2.24 -21.18
C LEU A 613 11.42 -2.27 -19.86
N GLN A 614 11.96 -2.92 -18.83
CA GLN A 614 11.37 -2.92 -17.49
C GLN A 614 11.25 -1.49 -16.96
N ARG A 615 12.30 -0.65 -17.08
CA ARG A 615 12.23 0.77 -16.68
C ARG A 615 11.14 1.55 -17.42
N VAL A 616 10.94 1.26 -18.71
CA VAL A 616 9.84 1.88 -19.49
C VAL A 616 8.48 1.39 -19.00
N HIS A 617 8.30 0.11 -18.70
CA HIS A 617 7.06 -0.40 -18.13
C HIS A 617 6.76 0.20 -16.75
N ASP A 618 7.74 0.22 -15.86
CA ASP A 618 7.60 0.81 -14.52
C ASP A 618 7.18 2.29 -14.62
N TYR A 619 7.78 3.04 -15.55
CA TYR A 619 7.39 4.43 -15.82
C TYR A 619 5.93 4.56 -16.30
N VAL A 620 5.57 3.78 -17.31
CA VAL A 620 4.25 3.87 -17.95
C VAL A 620 3.13 3.40 -17.00
N LEU A 621 3.41 2.42 -16.13
CA LEU A 621 2.47 1.90 -15.12
C LEU A 621 2.41 2.79 -13.86
N GLY A 622 3.54 3.40 -13.45
CA GLY A 622 3.73 4.13 -12.19
C GLY A 622 3.07 5.52 -12.08
N ASN A 623 2.10 5.83 -12.95
CA ASN A 623 1.43 7.13 -13.10
C ASN A 623 2.36 8.25 -13.62
N PRO A 624 2.58 8.33 -14.95
CA PRO A 624 3.64 9.14 -15.58
C PRO A 624 3.37 10.65 -15.67
N TRP A 625 2.18 11.11 -15.27
CA TRP A 625 1.68 12.45 -15.61
C TRP A 625 1.91 13.47 -14.50
N LEU A 626 3.19 13.72 -14.25
CA LEU A 626 3.61 15.04 -13.82
C LEU A 626 4.12 15.78 -15.03
N ASP A 627 4.10 17.11 -14.96
CA ASP A 627 4.73 17.99 -15.95
C ASP A 627 6.28 17.87 -15.91
N GLU A 628 6.77 16.65 -15.68
CA GLU A 628 8.16 16.24 -15.64
C GLU A 628 8.71 16.13 -17.06
N THR A 629 8.91 17.30 -17.66
CA THR A 629 9.94 17.42 -18.68
C THR A 629 11.30 17.06 -18.07
N ARG A 630 12.27 16.66 -18.91
CA ARG A 630 13.66 16.51 -18.47
C ARG A 630 14.14 17.74 -17.68
N GLU A 631 13.76 18.93 -18.14
CA GLU A 631 14.09 20.18 -17.45
C GLU A 631 13.48 20.24 -16.04
N VAL A 632 12.17 19.98 -15.89
CA VAL A 632 11.50 19.99 -14.59
C VAL A 632 12.10 18.93 -13.65
N ARG A 633 12.35 17.73 -14.15
CA ARG A 633 13.03 16.67 -13.38
C ARG A 633 14.41 17.12 -12.90
N ASP A 634 15.27 17.58 -13.80
CA ASP A 634 16.63 17.99 -13.47
C ASP A 634 16.61 19.12 -12.43
N ARG A 635 15.64 20.05 -12.54
CA ARG A 635 15.42 21.11 -11.55
C ARG A 635 14.93 20.60 -10.19
N LEU A 636 14.01 19.64 -10.17
CA LEU A 636 13.55 19.02 -8.93
C LEU A 636 14.71 18.29 -8.22
N GLN A 637 15.52 17.55 -8.98
CA GLN A 637 16.74 16.92 -8.46
C GLN A 637 17.71 17.94 -7.89
N LEU A 638 17.95 19.07 -8.60
CA LEU A 638 18.74 20.17 -8.06
C LEU A 638 18.14 20.71 -6.76
N ALA A 639 16.87 21.10 -6.75
CA ALA A 639 16.28 21.73 -5.56
C ALA A 639 16.39 20.84 -4.30
N LEU A 640 16.27 19.51 -4.47
CA LEU A 640 16.52 18.55 -3.39
C LEU A 640 18.01 18.51 -2.97
N GLN A 641 18.94 18.55 -3.92
CA GLN A 641 20.37 18.70 -3.64
C GLN A 641 20.68 20.02 -2.92
N TRP A 642 19.99 21.11 -3.26
CA TRP A 642 20.18 22.42 -2.66
C TRP A 642 19.71 22.37 -1.22
N GLY A 643 18.56 21.74 -0.98
CA GLY A 643 18.04 21.46 0.35
C GLY A 643 19.04 20.70 1.22
N ALA A 644 19.64 19.62 0.69
CA ALA A 644 20.63 18.84 1.41
C ALA A 644 21.89 19.68 1.75
N LEU A 645 22.45 20.42 0.78
CA LEU A 645 23.63 21.27 0.97
C LEU A 645 23.35 22.40 1.98
N ALA A 646 22.22 23.07 1.82
CA ALA A 646 21.81 24.21 2.65
C ALA A 646 21.22 23.78 4.00
N ARG A 647 21.15 22.48 4.31
CA ARG A 647 20.48 21.94 5.51
C ARG A 647 19.07 22.50 5.67
N HIS A 648 18.33 22.47 4.56
CA HIS A 648 16.97 22.98 4.41
C HIS A 648 16.81 24.47 4.77
N HIS A 649 17.87 25.27 4.78
CA HIS A 649 17.79 26.70 5.04
C HIS A 649 17.21 27.46 3.83
N GLN A 650 15.94 27.84 3.91
CA GLN A 650 15.17 28.44 2.82
C GLN A 650 15.88 29.67 2.19
N PRO A 651 16.42 30.65 2.95
CA PRO A 651 17.12 31.78 2.35
C PRO A 651 18.36 31.38 1.55
N MET A 652 19.07 30.32 1.95
CA MET A 652 20.22 29.82 1.20
C MET A 652 19.76 29.07 -0.05
N ILE A 653 18.71 28.25 0.02
CA ILE A 653 18.14 27.57 -1.15
C ILE A 653 17.71 28.59 -2.22
N ALA A 654 16.96 29.61 -1.82
CA ALA A 654 16.56 30.70 -2.72
C ALA A 654 17.77 31.43 -3.32
N ARG A 655 18.86 31.58 -2.55
CA ARG A 655 20.10 32.17 -3.06
C ARG A 655 20.79 31.28 -4.09
N LEU A 656 20.84 29.98 -3.87
CA LEU A 656 21.40 29.01 -4.82
C LEU A 656 20.58 28.96 -6.12
N GLU A 657 19.24 29.03 -6.03
CA GLU A 657 18.38 29.15 -7.20
C GLU A 657 18.63 30.45 -7.98
N ALA A 658 18.82 31.58 -7.29
CA ALA A 658 19.18 32.84 -7.95
C ALA A 658 20.53 32.75 -8.69
N LEU A 659 21.51 32.00 -8.16
CA LEU A 659 22.78 31.74 -8.84
C LEU A 659 22.60 30.87 -10.09
N ARG A 660 21.72 29.86 -10.03
CA ARG A 660 21.36 29.03 -11.19
C ARG A 660 20.65 29.84 -12.27
N ALA A 661 19.63 30.60 -11.90
CA ALA A 661 18.88 31.46 -12.81
C ALA A 661 19.78 32.49 -13.49
N GLY A 662 20.78 33.02 -12.77
CA GLY A 662 21.82 33.90 -13.29
C GLY A 662 22.96 33.19 -14.03
N ALA A 663 22.88 31.87 -14.26
CA ALA A 663 23.92 31.04 -14.86
C ALA A 663 25.31 31.14 -14.19
N THR A 664 25.36 31.54 -12.92
CA THR A 664 26.60 31.62 -12.14
C THR A 664 27.01 30.26 -11.59
N ALA A 665 26.04 29.43 -11.19
CA ALA A 665 26.26 28.05 -10.79
C ALA A 665 25.01 27.22 -11.10
N THR A 666 25.11 26.30 -12.06
CA THR A 666 23.95 25.49 -12.51
C THR A 666 24.01 24.04 -12.06
N SER A 667 25.05 23.68 -11.33
CA SER A 667 25.28 22.35 -10.80
C SER A 667 26.00 22.40 -9.46
N LEU A 668 25.95 21.30 -8.70
CA LEU A 668 26.83 21.11 -7.53
C LEU A 668 28.31 21.25 -7.91
N ARG A 669 28.70 20.84 -9.12
CA ARG A 669 30.08 20.95 -9.59
C ARG A 669 30.55 22.41 -9.65
N ASP A 670 29.69 23.32 -10.12
CA ASP A 670 30.01 24.75 -10.17
C ASP A 670 30.15 25.33 -8.76
N LEU A 671 29.24 24.95 -7.86
CA LEU A 671 29.31 25.35 -6.45
C LEU A 671 30.56 24.78 -5.74
N ALA A 672 31.07 23.62 -6.18
CA ALA A 672 32.28 23.05 -5.60
C ALA A 672 33.52 23.92 -5.87
N THR A 673 33.50 24.67 -6.96
CA THR A 673 34.58 25.62 -7.31
C THR A 673 34.62 26.85 -6.41
N PHE A 674 33.56 27.11 -5.63
CA PHE A 674 33.49 28.26 -4.74
C PHE A 674 34.54 28.13 -3.65
N THR A 675 35.30 29.21 -3.46
CA THR A 675 36.17 29.38 -2.29
C THR A 675 35.34 29.71 -1.05
N LYS A 676 35.95 29.65 0.13
CA LYS A 676 35.29 30.13 1.36
C LYS A 676 34.81 31.59 1.20
N SER A 677 35.59 32.44 0.52
CA SER A 677 35.19 33.84 0.29
C SER A 677 33.93 33.97 -0.57
N ASP A 678 33.75 33.06 -1.54
CA ASP A 678 32.55 33.04 -2.38
C ASP A 678 31.33 32.60 -1.56
N TRP A 679 31.51 31.61 -0.68
CA TRP A 679 30.49 31.19 0.27
C TRP A 679 30.16 32.27 1.31
N ASP A 680 31.17 32.98 1.84
CA ASP A 680 30.97 34.12 2.73
C ASP A 680 30.07 35.18 2.07
N ALA A 681 30.26 35.44 0.77
CA ALA A 681 29.41 36.37 0.02
C ALA A 681 27.96 35.86 -0.12
N GLN A 682 27.75 34.55 -0.28
CA GLN A 682 26.39 34.00 -0.34
C GLN A 682 25.70 33.99 1.02
N VAL A 683 26.44 33.66 2.08
CA VAL A 683 25.96 33.65 3.48
C VAL A 683 25.70 35.07 3.98
N ALA A 684 26.42 36.08 3.49
CA ALA A 684 26.13 37.48 3.81
C ALA A 684 24.74 37.92 3.33
N VAL A 685 24.24 37.33 2.23
CA VAL A 685 22.90 37.61 1.68
C VAL A 685 21.82 36.75 2.34
N SER A 686 22.10 35.46 2.52
CA SER A 686 21.11 34.48 2.99
C SER A 686 21.04 34.35 4.50
N GLY A 687 22.07 34.75 5.25
CA GLY A 687 22.18 34.46 6.67
C GLY A 687 22.61 33.02 6.95
N ALA A 688 22.53 32.61 8.22
CA ALA A 688 22.88 31.27 8.67
C ALA A 688 21.75 30.65 9.51
N PRO A 689 21.55 29.32 9.41
CA PRO A 689 20.55 28.61 10.22
C PRO A 689 20.75 28.82 11.72
N ALA A 690 19.65 28.84 12.46
CA ALA A 690 19.66 29.09 13.91
C ALA A 690 20.40 28.00 14.72
N ASP A 691 20.46 26.78 14.22
CA ASP A 691 21.12 25.63 14.83
C ASP A 691 22.64 25.58 14.56
N ILE A 692 23.18 26.47 13.71
CA ILE A 692 24.62 26.61 13.55
C ILE A 692 25.22 27.18 14.85
N PRO A 693 26.19 26.51 15.48
CA PRO A 693 26.85 27.02 16.67
C PRO A 693 27.61 28.33 16.38
N GLY A 694 27.63 29.24 17.35
CA GLY A 694 28.43 30.46 17.34
C GLY A 694 28.02 31.39 18.49
N ALA A 695 28.95 32.16 19.04
CA ALA A 695 28.68 33.08 20.14
C ALA A 695 27.81 34.27 19.71
N ASP A 696 27.89 34.65 18.42
CA ASP A 696 27.11 35.69 17.81
C ASP A 696 26.72 35.36 16.36
N GLU A 697 26.00 36.27 15.69
CA GLU A 697 25.57 36.08 14.31
C GLU A 697 26.72 36.07 13.29
N ALA A 698 27.78 36.85 13.52
CA ALA A 698 28.93 36.89 12.62
C ALA A 698 29.70 35.57 12.66
N GLU A 699 29.93 35.03 13.86
CA GLU A 699 30.58 33.73 14.04
C GLU A 699 29.72 32.59 13.50
N ARG A 700 28.38 32.65 13.65
CA ARG A 700 27.48 31.66 13.03
C ARG A 700 27.56 31.66 11.51
N ARG A 701 27.58 32.85 10.88
CA ARG A 701 27.74 32.98 9.43
C ARG A 701 29.08 32.43 8.95
N ASP A 702 30.16 32.76 9.63
CA ASP A 702 31.49 32.23 9.31
C ASP A 702 31.56 30.69 9.47
N ASN A 703 30.99 30.15 10.55
CA ASN A 703 30.89 28.71 10.77
C ASN A 703 30.06 28.03 9.66
N TYR A 704 28.97 28.67 9.22
CA TYR A 704 28.12 28.14 8.16
C TYR A 704 28.82 28.14 6.79
N ALA A 705 29.51 29.22 6.43
CA ALA A 705 30.30 29.27 5.20
C ALA A 705 31.43 28.22 5.19
N ARG A 706 32.10 28.00 6.34
CA ARG A 706 33.08 26.91 6.51
C ARG A 706 32.44 25.53 6.36
N LEU A 707 31.23 25.34 6.88
CA LEU A 707 30.50 24.09 6.73
C LEU A 707 30.20 23.82 5.24
N LEU A 708 29.62 24.78 4.52
CA LEU A 708 29.31 24.64 3.09
C LEU A 708 30.56 24.34 2.25
N THR A 709 31.66 25.06 2.53
CA THR A 709 32.95 24.83 1.86
C THR A 709 33.42 23.39 2.05
N ARG A 710 33.44 22.90 3.30
CA ARG A 710 33.87 21.53 3.62
C ARG A 710 32.93 20.47 3.05
N THR A 711 31.61 20.71 3.06
CA THR A 711 30.63 19.80 2.45
C THR A 711 30.92 19.62 0.96
N MET A 712 31.15 20.71 0.22
CA MET A 712 31.45 20.63 -1.21
C MET A 712 32.80 20.00 -1.51
N GLU A 713 33.82 20.30 -0.69
CA GLU A 713 35.15 19.70 -0.78
C GLU A 713 35.12 18.18 -0.60
N GLN A 714 34.38 17.69 0.40
CA GLN A 714 34.22 16.25 0.65
C GLN A 714 33.40 15.56 -0.44
N ALA A 715 32.40 16.25 -0.99
CA ALA A 715 31.55 15.69 -2.04
C ALA A 715 32.24 15.67 -3.42
N MET A 716 33.05 16.69 -3.75
CA MET A 716 33.56 16.95 -5.10
C MET A 716 34.97 17.56 -5.08
N PHE A 717 35.95 16.82 -4.52
CA PHE A 717 37.31 17.29 -4.29
C PHE A 717 38.01 17.80 -5.58
N THR A 718 37.83 17.14 -6.72
CA THR A 718 38.45 17.57 -7.99
C THR A 718 37.94 18.93 -8.46
N ALA A 719 36.63 19.17 -8.35
CA ALA A 719 36.04 20.46 -8.70
C ALA A 719 36.45 21.54 -7.70
N HIS A 720 36.53 21.19 -6.41
CA HIS A 720 37.07 22.07 -5.38
C HIS A 720 38.51 22.48 -5.67
N LEU A 721 39.38 21.51 -5.96
CA LEU A 721 40.77 21.73 -6.36
C LEU A 721 40.87 22.68 -7.57
N GLN A 722 40.02 22.49 -8.59
CA GLN A 722 39.99 23.37 -9.76
C GLN A 722 39.69 24.82 -9.36
N GLY A 723 38.67 25.04 -8.52
CA GLY A 723 38.32 26.37 -8.02
C GLY A 723 39.44 27.01 -7.20
N ARG A 724 40.07 26.25 -6.31
CA ARG A 724 41.18 26.72 -5.48
C ARG A 724 42.42 27.09 -6.29
N VAL A 725 42.75 26.31 -7.32
CA VAL A 725 43.87 26.61 -8.22
C VAL A 725 43.55 27.80 -9.13
N ALA A 726 42.30 27.93 -9.59
CA ALA A 726 41.85 29.07 -10.37
C ALA A 726 41.90 30.39 -9.58
N ALA A 727 41.73 30.34 -8.26
CA ALA A 727 41.82 31.49 -7.36
C ALA A 727 43.26 31.94 -7.05
N ILE A 728 44.29 31.22 -7.52
CA ILE A 728 45.70 31.62 -7.31
C ILE A 728 45.97 32.91 -8.10
N ALA A 729 46.40 33.97 -7.42
CA ALA A 729 46.63 35.28 -8.04
C ALA A 729 47.72 35.29 -9.14
N SER A 730 48.63 34.32 -9.13
CA SER A 730 49.71 34.17 -10.12
C SER A 730 50.02 32.69 -10.35
N PRO A 731 49.16 31.98 -11.11
CA PRO A 731 49.33 30.56 -11.33
C PRO A 731 50.51 30.29 -12.27
N SER A 732 51.23 29.21 -12.02
CA SER A 732 52.19 28.63 -12.95
C SER A 732 51.49 28.10 -14.21
N SER A 733 52.24 27.86 -15.30
CA SER A 733 51.65 27.29 -16.52
C SER A 733 50.97 25.94 -16.25
N THR A 734 51.57 25.09 -15.40
CA THR A 734 50.97 23.82 -14.99
C THR A 734 49.67 24.01 -14.21
N GLU A 735 49.54 25.07 -13.41
CA GLU A 735 48.30 25.37 -12.69
C GLU A 735 47.21 25.90 -13.63
N SER A 736 47.57 26.75 -14.60
CA SER A 736 46.63 27.16 -15.65
C SER A 736 46.16 25.95 -16.48
N ASP A 737 47.07 25.08 -16.90
CA ASP A 737 46.74 23.87 -17.65
C ASP A 737 45.87 22.91 -16.81
N LEU A 738 46.12 22.81 -15.50
CA LEU A 738 45.30 22.02 -14.59
C LEU A 738 43.87 22.54 -14.51
N VAL A 739 43.68 23.86 -14.41
CA VAL A 739 42.35 24.49 -14.42
C VAL A 739 41.62 24.21 -15.74
N THR A 740 42.32 24.29 -16.88
CA THR A 740 41.76 23.96 -18.20
C THR A 740 41.29 22.51 -18.27
N VAL A 741 42.10 21.56 -17.79
CA VAL A 741 41.77 20.12 -17.85
C VAL A 741 40.63 19.78 -16.91
N LEU A 742 40.66 20.27 -15.66
CA LEU A 742 39.64 19.96 -14.66
C LEU A 742 38.30 20.68 -14.90
N GLY A 743 38.35 21.85 -15.55
CA GLY A 743 37.18 22.62 -15.97
C GLY A 743 36.56 22.16 -17.28
N ASN A 744 37.16 21.21 -18.01
CA ASN A 744 36.58 20.66 -19.23
C ASN A 744 35.36 19.77 -18.88
N PRO A 745 34.14 20.06 -19.40
CA PRO A 745 32.96 19.24 -19.14
C PRO A 745 33.10 17.77 -19.55
N ALA A 746 33.93 17.46 -20.56
CA ALA A 746 34.23 16.09 -20.97
C ALA A 746 34.96 15.27 -19.88
N ASN A 747 35.54 15.95 -18.89
CA ASN A 747 36.22 15.38 -17.72
C ASN A 747 35.38 15.44 -16.44
N ALA A 748 34.10 15.80 -16.50
CA ALA A 748 33.25 15.93 -15.31
C ALA A 748 33.10 14.62 -14.51
N TRP A 749 33.33 13.48 -15.15
CA TRP A 749 33.34 12.15 -14.54
C TRP A 749 34.56 11.87 -13.65
N PHE A 750 35.63 12.68 -13.74
CA PHE A 750 36.87 12.45 -13.01
C PHE A 750 36.81 13.07 -11.60
N GLU A 751 36.82 12.20 -10.59
CA GLU A 751 36.88 12.56 -9.17
C GLU A 751 38.08 11.90 -8.48
N LEU A 752 38.88 12.68 -7.77
CA LEU A 752 40.07 12.20 -7.06
C LEU A 752 39.64 11.31 -5.89
N GLY A 753 40.40 10.24 -5.64
CA GLY A 753 40.02 9.21 -4.66
C GLY A 753 39.05 8.16 -5.22
N GLN A 754 38.17 8.51 -6.15
CA GLN A 754 37.28 7.55 -6.83
C GLN A 754 37.91 6.96 -8.10
N THR A 755 38.50 7.81 -8.94
CA THR A 755 39.18 7.40 -10.17
C THR A 755 40.69 7.60 -10.05
N ARG A 756 41.46 6.56 -10.39
CA ARG A 756 42.92 6.68 -10.45
C ARG A 756 43.35 7.66 -11.54
N VAL A 757 44.29 8.55 -11.21
CA VAL A 757 44.87 9.51 -12.17
C VAL A 757 45.49 8.81 -13.38
N ALA A 758 46.04 7.60 -13.19
CA ALA A 758 46.57 6.80 -14.30
C ALA A 758 45.51 6.36 -15.31
N THR A 759 44.25 6.20 -14.89
CA THR A 759 43.12 5.93 -15.79
C THR A 759 42.74 7.22 -16.51
N PHE A 760 42.58 8.32 -15.77
CA PHE A 760 42.29 9.64 -16.33
C PHE A 760 43.32 10.08 -17.37
N ALA A 761 44.62 9.85 -17.12
CA ALA A 761 45.68 10.17 -18.08
C ALA A 761 45.55 9.45 -19.44
N ARG A 762 44.83 8.31 -19.50
CA ARG A 762 44.62 7.56 -20.75
C ARG A 762 43.34 7.93 -21.47
N THR A 763 42.30 8.32 -20.74
CA THR A 763 40.93 8.47 -21.28
C THR A 763 40.38 9.89 -21.16
N GLY A 764 41.04 10.76 -20.39
CA GLY A 764 40.66 12.14 -20.19
C GLY A 764 40.94 13.01 -21.41
N ASP A 765 40.16 14.07 -21.54
CA ASP A 765 40.29 15.06 -22.60
C ASP A 765 41.21 16.21 -22.18
N PHE A 766 42.40 16.27 -22.79
CA PHE A 766 43.40 17.31 -22.55
C PHE A 766 43.33 18.46 -23.58
N THR A 767 42.21 18.60 -24.29
CA THR A 767 41.99 19.72 -25.21
C THR A 767 42.22 21.05 -24.50
N GLY A 768 43.03 21.91 -25.10
CA GLY A 768 43.44 23.20 -24.51
C GLY A 768 44.80 23.17 -23.82
N VAL A 769 45.40 22.00 -23.58
CA VAL A 769 46.78 21.87 -23.07
C VAL A 769 47.73 21.45 -24.18
N ALA A 770 48.93 22.02 -24.20
CA ALA A 770 49.95 21.65 -25.19
C ALA A 770 50.36 20.18 -25.03
N PRO A 771 50.42 19.39 -26.12
CA PRO A 771 50.78 17.97 -26.03
C PRO A 771 52.24 17.80 -25.56
N GLY A 772 52.52 16.66 -24.92
CA GLY A 772 53.85 16.32 -24.45
C GLY A 772 54.11 16.83 -23.02
N ALA A 773 55.14 17.66 -22.84
CA ALA A 773 55.64 18.02 -21.51
C ALA A 773 54.60 18.75 -20.64
N ALA A 774 53.71 19.56 -21.22
CA ALA A 774 52.67 20.25 -20.45
C ALA A 774 51.59 19.27 -19.97
N THR A 775 51.10 18.38 -20.84
CA THR A 775 50.22 17.27 -20.44
C THR A 775 50.85 16.40 -19.34
N GLU A 776 52.13 16.05 -19.48
CA GLU A 776 52.84 15.24 -18.48
C GLU A 776 52.96 15.97 -17.13
N ALA A 777 53.23 17.28 -17.14
CA ALA A 777 53.29 18.09 -15.93
C ALA A 777 51.92 18.14 -15.20
N VAL A 778 50.81 18.26 -15.94
CA VAL A 778 49.45 18.19 -15.37
C VAL A 778 49.20 16.82 -14.73
N ILE A 779 49.53 15.73 -15.42
CA ILE A 779 49.36 14.37 -14.90
C ILE A 779 50.19 14.17 -13.63
N GLN A 780 51.45 14.62 -13.62
CA GLN A 780 52.31 14.54 -12.43
C GLN A 780 51.75 15.35 -11.26
N ARG A 781 51.19 16.54 -11.52
CA ARG A 781 50.53 17.35 -10.48
C ARG A 781 49.29 16.65 -9.93
N LEU A 782 48.45 16.06 -10.79
CA LEU A 782 47.30 15.28 -10.34
C LEU A 782 47.71 14.05 -9.53
N GLN A 783 48.79 13.37 -9.91
CA GLN A 783 49.33 12.24 -9.14
C GLN A 783 49.84 12.66 -7.75
N GLN A 784 50.39 13.88 -7.61
CA GLN A 784 50.75 14.43 -6.30
C GLN A 784 49.50 14.63 -5.44
N TYR A 785 48.45 15.26 -6.00
CA TYR A 785 47.18 15.42 -5.31
C TYR A 785 46.55 14.05 -4.96
N GLU A 786 46.55 13.07 -5.85
CA GLU A 786 46.05 11.71 -5.54
C GLU A 786 46.80 11.07 -4.37
N ARG A 787 48.12 11.26 -4.27
CA ARG A 787 48.92 10.71 -3.16
C ARG A 787 48.61 11.41 -1.83
N LEU A 788 48.43 12.72 -1.85
CA LEU A 788 48.16 13.50 -0.64
C LEU A 788 46.71 13.39 -0.20
N HIS A 789 45.77 13.27 -1.14
CA HIS A 789 44.36 13.05 -0.85
C HIS A 789 44.12 11.71 -0.11
N LYS A 790 45.01 10.73 -0.29
CA LYS A 790 44.99 9.47 0.51
C LYS A 790 45.39 9.67 1.98
N LEU A 791 45.99 10.81 2.32
CA LEU A 791 46.34 11.17 3.70
C LEU A 791 45.27 12.04 4.35
N SER A 792 44.63 12.90 3.56
CA SER A 792 43.63 13.85 4.03
C SER A 792 42.73 14.27 2.87
N ASP A 793 41.43 14.37 3.12
CA ASP A 793 40.44 14.96 2.22
C ASP A 793 40.38 16.50 2.31
N ASP A 794 41.00 17.11 3.33
CA ASP A 794 41.18 18.56 3.47
C ASP A 794 42.23 19.13 2.49
N TYR A 795 41.80 19.98 1.57
CA TYR A 795 42.59 20.68 0.57
C TYR A 795 43.63 21.60 1.20
N GLU A 796 43.30 22.35 2.25
CA GLU A 796 44.27 23.27 2.87
C GLU A 796 45.44 22.46 3.45
N LEU A 797 45.13 21.30 4.02
CA LEU A 797 46.13 20.37 4.51
C LEU A 797 46.95 19.77 3.36
N VAL A 798 46.29 19.24 2.34
CA VAL A 798 46.93 18.68 1.14
C VAL A 798 47.85 19.70 0.46
N GLU A 799 47.38 20.93 0.31
CA GLU A 799 48.12 22.02 -0.32
C GLU A 799 49.31 22.46 0.55
N SER A 800 49.14 22.48 1.88
CA SER A 800 50.26 22.75 2.79
C SER A 800 51.38 21.71 2.66
N PHE A 801 51.05 20.42 2.50
CA PHE A 801 52.03 19.38 2.23
C PHE A 801 52.71 19.57 0.88
N ARG A 802 51.92 19.86 -0.15
CA ARG A 802 52.43 20.09 -1.50
C ARG A 802 53.41 21.26 -1.54
N LEU A 803 53.07 22.39 -0.92
CA LEU A 803 53.93 23.58 -0.82
C LEU A 803 55.19 23.33 0.01
N ALA A 804 55.11 22.46 1.02
CA ALA A 804 56.26 21.99 1.80
C ALA A 804 57.14 20.97 1.06
N GLY A 805 56.79 20.57 -0.17
CA GLY A 805 57.48 19.53 -0.94
C GLY A 805 57.30 18.12 -0.37
N LEU A 806 56.26 17.92 0.45
CA LEU A 806 55.87 16.62 0.99
C LEU A 806 54.79 16.05 0.08
N ASP A 807 55.17 15.18 -0.85
CA ASP A 807 54.29 14.74 -1.94
C ASP A 807 53.80 13.28 -1.80
N SER A 808 54.04 12.66 -0.64
CA SER A 808 53.66 11.29 -0.34
C SER A 808 53.61 11.00 1.16
N ALA A 809 52.87 9.96 1.55
CA ALA A 809 52.84 9.42 2.92
C ALA A 809 54.25 9.14 3.47
N HIS A 810 55.16 8.66 2.62
CA HIS A 810 56.55 8.39 3.00
C HIS A 810 57.38 9.66 3.23
N ALA A 811 57.07 10.75 2.52
CA ALA A 811 57.72 12.03 2.77
C ALA A 811 57.22 12.66 4.08
N VAL A 812 55.93 12.54 4.37
CA VAL A 812 55.28 12.99 5.60
C VAL A 812 55.80 12.20 6.81
N SER A 813 55.83 10.87 6.76
CA SER A 813 56.26 10.01 7.87
C SER A 813 57.74 10.17 8.28
N LYS A 814 58.56 10.80 7.43
CA LYS A 814 59.97 11.12 7.73
C LYS A 814 60.14 12.42 8.54
N LYS A 815 59.07 13.18 8.76
CA LYS A 815 59.07 14.38 9.59
C LYS A 815 58.59 14.01 10.99
N SER A 816 59.26 14.51 12.03
CA SER A 816 58.68 14.51 13.38
C SER A 816 57.47 15.44 13.43
N VAL A 817 56.56 15.24 14.40
CA VAL A 817 55.41 16.13 14.65
C VAL A 817 55.82 17.60 14.64
N THR A 818 56.89 17.96 15.35
CA THR A 818 57.42 19.33 15.39
C THR A 818 57.92 19.82 14.02
N GLN A 819 58.57 18.96 13.23
CA GLN A 819 59.03 19.32 11.89
C GLN A 819 57.89 19.41 10.88
N LEU A 820 56.83 18.63 11.06
CA LEU A 820 55.64 18.67 10.24
C LEU A 820 54.89 19.99 10.51
N MET A 821 54.57 20.27 11.78
CA MET A 821 53.95 21.52 12.20
C MET A 821 54.76 22.77 11.84
N ALA A 822 56.10 22.68 11.77
CA ALA A 822 56.94 23.79 11.36
C ALA A 822 56.97 24.00 9.83
N ALA A 823 56.72 22.95 9.05
CA ALA A 823 56.76 22.98 7.60
C ALA A 823 55.39 23.23 6.96
N THR A 824 54.30 23.04 7.71
CA THR A 824 52.92 23.07 7.20
C THR A 824 51.98 23.80 8.18
N SER A 825 50.69 23.87 7.87
CA SER A 825 49.64 24.43 8.73
C SER A 825 48.95 23.37 9.61
N VAL A 826 49.50 22.16 9.72
CA VAL A 826 48.87 21.03 10.45
C VAL A 826 48.82 21.31 11.96
N SER A 827 47.70 21.02 12.62
CA SER A 827 47.59 21.09 14.10
C SER A 827 48.42 20.00 14.79
N ALA A 828 48.75 20.17 16.07
CA ALA A 828 49.50 19.14 16.81
C ALA A 828 48.77 17.79 16.83
N ALA A 829 47.45 17.80 17.06
CA ALA A 829 46.64 16.58 17.08
C ALA A 829 46.55 15.91 15.70
N ALA A 830 46.41 16.69 14.62
CA ALA A 830 46.41 16.14 13.27
C ALA A 830 47.80 15.60 12.89
N ALA A 831 48.88 16.29 13.28
CA ALA A 831 50.24 15.84 13.04
C ALA A 831 50.64 14.61 13.86
N GLU A 832 50.00 14.36 15.01
CA GLU A 832 50.15 13.12 15.80
C GLU A 832 49.33 11.95 15.25
N HIS A 833 48.21 12.24 14.57
CA HIS A 833 47.35 11.23 13.97
C HIS A 833 47.91 10.67 12.65
N MET A 834 48.62 11.51 11.89
CA MET A 834 49.28 11.20 10.62
C MET A 834 50.65 10.55 10.83
#